data_AF-A0A1Z9QXA3-F1
#
_entry.id   AF-A0A1Z9QXA3-F1
#
_cell.length_a   1.000
_cell.length_b   1.000
_cell.length_c   1.000
_cell.angle_alpha   90.00
_cell.angle_beta   90.00
_cell.angle_gamma   90.00
#
_symmetry.space_group_name_H-M   'P 1'
#
loop_
_entity.id
_entity.type
_entity.pdbx_description
1 polymer ?
#
loop_
_entity_poly.entity_id
_entity_poly.type
_entity_poly.pdbx_seq_one_letter_code
_entity_poly.pdbx_strand_id
1 'polypeptide(L)'
;MDRCETRSLIRSLTILTTLVTLIQAGTNLFAAEQNAKNDWPMYRNDAGRKGVSQAELPDNLRLAWSRKLLPLTPAFHNKRLQFDAGYEPVVAQGKLLVASSLTDSVKAFDAQTGQLVWTYYTNGPVRFAPAIWNETACFGSDDGYMYCVDLHTGVLRWKQQAAPSARLLLGNRRLISVWPVRGGPVVKDGVVYFAAGVWPFEGVFIYAMQIDTGKVVWRNDRMGYLFGQQPHNTQAIGGLAPQGYLLIDDDELIVPCSTAYPARLNRLTGELIEFELPSAGRYPGGWFAALDPDQARALRRGKLTFDESINSQMHEDKVRSGEGGVAELSREIRTPSKVLDFDAPGVDVKGSVHAMLIADNALFVVTEKGEILCFREGERLVDESRNASLQTRKKIQANREAIRDAETVVGQASSNYGIAVVCGLVDGQLVKALIEVSHYHVVVLDDDLKRCEALRRDLDSAGVYGTRAAVMHCSLDQVALPPYLTTVMVTERDKLSVSPSLQTLRPFGGVAINIVVPETEYDRMKQQGFVISTRKGDLVVERQGALAGANEYAGDWALSKDELVRFPLGVLWFDDTLAHFKRSPQPRFNQGEMISRPKDWRAPRMKGNYKIDYPLLPPVLSDIYTGRVLDDSERSDLRSQLTATSPSIAEPSQYRPPRQQDDWKPKQPVVGQRKNPITGEMEPRAFLKTYGCDGGVDYGDLYTLRSGTAAFYDKTIESGTVFLSGPRSGCTNSIIPSGGVLNVPYFYEGCTCSYPLPTAMSLVSMPEQHEQWASWGKSEVPAGKIQRIGINFGAPGDRITRSGTLWLDYPSVGGPSPIIDAKASGMTRYRYQHSLWMQGDAKYPWVNASAAEGLREFKLKGLKPGNYTVRLYFNEPDAVAAGERLQTIQLQGSTMKEGFDVTAESGGLMHAISLQFQGIKVEGELTLGLSSSRGETMISGLELIRDKPSN
;
A
#
# COMPACT_ATOMS: atom_id res chain seq x y z
N MET A 1 61.89 46.50 -33.62
CA MET A 1 60.77 45.85 -34.33
C MET A 1 59.98 44.87 -33.44
N ASP A 2 60.25 44.74 -32.13
CA ASP A 2 59.67 43.65 -31.30
C ASP A 2 58.56 44.06 -30.32
N ARG A 3 57.51 44.76 -30.77
CA ARG A 3 56.28 44.93 -29.95
C ARG A 3 54.97 44.62 -30.69
N CYS A 4 55.05 44.31 -31.98
CA CYS A 4 53.86 43.99 -32.79
C CYS A 4 53.57 42.48 -32.86
N GLU A 5 54.60 41.62 -32.83
CA GLU A 5 54.42 40.16 -32.96
C GLU A 5 53.91 39.49 -31.67
N THR A 6 54.30 39.98 -30.48
CA THR A 6 53.91 39.36 -29.20
C THR A 6 52.43 39.53 -28.85
N ARG A 7 51.79 40.63 -29.30
CA ARG A 7 50.34 40.84 -29.13
C ARG A 7 49.49 40.01 -30.09
N SER A 8 50.04 39.62 -31.23
CA SER A 8 49.38 38.72 -32.19
C SER A 8 49.35 37.29 -31.66
N LEU A 9 50.48 36.78 -31.14
CA LEU A 9 50.55 35.43 -30.60
C LEU A 9 49.63 35.20 -29.40
N ILE A 10 49.53 36.16 -28.47
CA ILE A 10 48.67 36.02 -27.28
C ILE A 10 47.18 36.03 -27.68
N ARG A 11 46.76 36.89 -28.62
CA ARG A 11 45.38 36.87 -29.15
C ARG A 11 45.08 35.57 -29.89
N SER A 12 46.02 35.06 -30.69
CA SER A 12 45.85 33.77 -31.38
C SER A 12 45.76 32.60 -30.40
N LEU A 13 46.54 32.60 -29.31
CA LEU A 13 46.49 31.52 -28.30
C LEU A 13 45.19 31.53 -27.49
N THR A 14 44.67 32.70 -27.12
CA THR A 14 43.38 32.84 -26.42
C THR A 14 42.19 32.53 -27.32
N ILE A 15 42.26 32.86 -28.61
CA ILE A 15 41.25 32.45 -29.59
C ILE A 15 41.29 30.93 -29.78
N LEU A 16 42.49 30.31 -29.87
CA LEU A 16 42.62 28.86 -30.04
C LEU A 16 42.12 28.09 -28.81
N THR A 17 42.40 28.55 -27.59
CA THR A 17 41.91 27.90 -26.37
C THR A 17 40.39 28.02 -26.24
N THR A 18 39.81 29.19 -26.50
CA THR A 18 38.35 29.40 -26.51
C THR A 18 37.66 28.60 -27.61
N LEU A 19 38.28 28.48 -28.80
CA LEU A 19 37.76 27.67 -29.90
C LEU A 19 37.79 26.18 -29.56
N VAL A 20 38.88 25.69 -28.94
CA VAL A 20 38.98 24.30 -28.47
C VAL A 20 37.95 24.01 -27.38
N THR A 21 37.71 24.93 -26.43
CA THR A 21 36.66 24.72 -25.40
C THR A 21 35.25 24.74 -25.98
N LEU A 22 34.98 25.62 -26.96
CA LEU A 22 33.69 25.66 -27.67
C LEU A 22 33.47 24.43 -28.55
N ILE A 23 34.52 23.92 -29.20
CA ILE A 23 34.47 22.67 -29.96
C ILE A 23 34.23 21.50 -29.00
N GLN A 24 34.91 21.43 -27.85
CA GLN A 24 34.74 20.36 -26.87
C GLN A 24 33.35 20.37 -26.22
N ALA A 25 32.83 21.57 -25.89
CA ALA A 25 31.47 21.75 -25.39
C ALA A 25 30.44 21.40 -26.47
N GLY A 26 30.67 21.79 -27.73
CA GLY A 26 29.86 21.42 -28.87
C GLY A 26 29.84 19.91 -29.13
N THR A 27 31.00 19.24 -29.12
CA THR A 27 31.08 17.78 -29.29
C THR A 27 30.42 17.01 -28.14
N ASN A 28 30.53 17.51 -26.90
CA ASN A 28 29.83 16.92 -25.75
C ASN A 28 28.30 17.12 -25.85
N LEU A 29 27.83 18.26 -26.35
CA LEU A 29 26.42 18.50 -26.62
C LEU A 29 25.89 17.58 -27.73
N PHE A 30 26.63 17.44 -28.83
CA PHE A 30 26.25 16.54 -29.94
C PHE A 30 26.25 15.07 -29.52
N ALA A 31 27.22 14.63 -28.70
CA ALA A 31 27.27 13.28 -28.16
C ALA A 31 26.12 13.02 -27.16
N ALA A 32 25.80 14.00 -26.30
CA ALA A 32 24.66 13.92 -25.39
C ALA A 32 23.32 13.88 -26.14
N GLU A 33 23.16 14.67 -27.21
CA GLU A 33 21.97 14.62 -28.08
C GLU A 33 21.86 13.31 -28.85
N GLN A 34 22.97 12.74 -29.34
CA GLN A 34 22.94 11.42 -29.99
C GLN A 34 22.63 10.30 -29.00
N ASN A 35 23.22 10.33 -27.80
CA ASN A 35 22.93 9.35 -26.75
C ASN A 35 21.46 9.43 -26.31
N ALA A 36 20.93 10.64 -26.12
CA ALA A 36 19.52 10.83 -25.76
C ALA A 36 18.53 10.33 -26.83
N LYS A 37 18.90 10.38 -28.12
CA LYS A 37 18.08 9.82 -29.21
C LYS A 37 18.06 8.30 -29.25
N ASN A 38 19.12 7.66 -28.73
CA ASN A 38 19.31 6.22 -28.77
C ASN A 38 19.00 5.52 -27.43
N ASP A 39 18.65 6.26 -26.39
CA ASP A 39 18.29 5.69 -25.09
C ASP A 39 16.78 5.41 -24.99
N TRP A 40 16.45 4.47 -24.12
CA TRP A 40 15.10 4.16 -23.61
C TRP A 40 15.10 4.24 -22.08
N PRO A 41 15.20 5.44 -21.50
CA PRO A 41 15.59 5.63 -20.09
C PRO A 41 14.47 5.33 -19.09
N MET A 42 13.22 5.24 -19.53
CA MET A 42 12.06 5.01 -18.67
C MET A 42 11.11 4.00 -19.32
N TYR A 43 10.19 3.42 -18.52
CA TYR A 43 9.10 2.60 -19.08
C TYR A 43 8.39 3.37 -20.19
N ARG A 44 8.30 2.74 -21.37
CA ARG A 44 7.80 3.32 -22.62
C ARG A 44 8.49 4.62 -23.05
N ASN A 45 9.81 4.62 -22.91
CA ASN A 45 10.78 5.59 -23.36
C ASN A 45 10.84 6.90 -22.54
N ASP A 46 9.71 7.56 -22.32
CA ASP A 46 9.68 8.92 -21.77
C ASP A 46 8.71 9.10 -20.58
N ALA A 47 8.71 10.29 -19.99
CA ALA A 47 7.82 10.64 -18.87
C ALA A 47 6.33 10.64 -19.25
N GLY A 48 6.00 10.62 -20.55
CA GLY A 48 4.64 10.50 -21.08
C GLY A 48 4.26 9.07 -21.47
N ARG A 49 5.16 8.09 -21.34
CA ARG A 49 4.95 6.67 -21.67
C ARG A 49 4.54 6.44 -23.13
N LYS A 50 5.02 7.28 -24.05
CA LYS A 50 4.57 7.28 -25.44
C LYS A 50 4.92 6.00 -26.20
N GLY A 51 6.01 5.34 -25.83
CA GLY A 51 6.54 4.19 -26.57
C GLY A 51 7.06 4.56 -27.96
N VAL A 52 7.53 5.80 -28.12
CA VAL A 52 8.10 6.31 -29.37
C VAL A 52 9.60 6.52 -29.19
N SER A 53 10.43 5.77 -29.90
CA SER A 53 11.87 6.00 -29.98
C SER A 53 12.19 7.01 -31.09
N GLN A 54 13.27 7.78 -30.92
CA GLN A 54 13.84 8.62 -31.98
C GLN A 54 14.93 7.87 -32.76
N ALA A 55 15.37 6.72 -32.26
CA ALA A 55 16.27 5.83 -32.97
C ALA A 55 15.53 5.11 -34.10
N GLU A 56 16.24 4.92 -35.22
CA GLU A 56 15.76 4.13 -36.34
C GLU A 56 16.31 2.72 -36.27
N LEU A 57 15.54 1.74 -36.75
CA LEU A 57 15.97 0.35 -36.82
C LEU A 57 16.54 0.02 -38.21
N PRO A 58 17.72 -0.64 -38.26
CA PRO A 58 18.23 -1.26 -39.48
C PRO A 58 17.21 -2.23 -40.08
N ASP A 59 17.17 -2.36 -41.42
CA ASP A 59 16.24 -3.26 -42.09
C ASP A 59 16.56 -4.75 -41.87
N ASN A 60 17.85 -5.07 -41.69
CA ASN A 60 18.35 -6.43 -41.57
C ASN A 60 18.70 -6.79 -40.12
N LEU A 61 17.68 -7.00 -39.29
CA LEU A 61 17.86 -7.42 -37.91
C LEU A 61 18.17 -8.93 -37.80
N ARG A 62 19.17 -9.26 -36.97
CA ARG A 62 19.54 -10.62 -36.58
C ARG A 62 19.72 -10.72 -35.07
N LEU A 63 19.39 -11.87 -34.50
CA LEU A 63 19.58 -12.13 -33.07
C LEU A 63 21.08 -11.99 -32.75
N ALA A 64 21.42 -11.07 -31.87
CA ALA A 64 22.79 -10.84 -31.41
C ALA A 64 23.10 -11.66 -30.14
N TRP A 65 22.17 -11.68 -29.19
CA TRP A 65 22.25 -12.49 -27.97
C TRP A 65 20.87 -12.69 -27.35
N SER A 66 20.75 -13.68 -26.46
CA SER A 66 19.54 -13.95 -25.67
C SER A 66 19.86 -14.21 -24.20
N ARG A 67 18.87 -13.97 -23.33
CA ARG A 67 18.91 -14.26 -21.89
C ARG A 67 17.59 -14.86 -21.44
N LYS A 68 17.67 -15.93 -20.63
CA LYS A 68 16.50 -16.56 -20.03
C LYS A 68 16.46 -16.30 -18.52
N LEU A 69 15.50 -15.50 -18.09
CA LEU A 69 15.12 -15.31 -16.69
C LEU A 69 13.95 -16.22 -16.32
N LEU A 70 13.69 -16.35 -15.02
CA LEU A 70 12.50 -17.04 -14.53
C LEU A 70 11.25 -16.22 -14.88
N PRO A 71 10.15 -16.87 -15.32
CA PRO A 71 8.87 -16.16 -15.49
C PRO A 71 8.43 -15.50 -14.19
N LEU A 72 7.89 -14.28 -14.30
CA LEU A 72 7.32 -13.59 -13.14
C LEU A 72 5.94 -14.18 -12.81
N THR A 73 5.57 -14.09 -11.54
CA THR A 73 4.19 -14.27 -11.10
C THR A 73 3.67 -12.89 -10.72
N PRO A 74 2.66 -12.37 -11.42
CA PRO A 74 2.10 -11.05 -11.14
C PRO A 74 1.60 -10.92 -9.71
N ALA A 75 1.57 -9.69 -9.17
CA ALA A 75 0.98 -9.41 -7.87
C ALA A 75 -0.52 -9.76 -7.85
N PHE A 76 -1.22 -9.43 -8.93
CA PHE A 76 -2.66 -9.62 -9.07
C PHE A 76 -2.96 -10.57 -10.22
N HIS A 77 -4.03 -11.35 -10.16
CA HIS A 77 -4.62 -12.06 -11.29
C HIS A 77 -5.48 -11.15 -12.18
N ASN A 78 -5.88 -9.99 -11.67
CA ASN A 78 -6.69 -9.05 -12.44
C ASN A 78 -5.89 -8.47 -13.61
N LYS A 79 -6.37 -8.68 -14.85
CA LYS A 79 -5.74 -8.18 -16.09
C LYS A 79 -5.46 -6.68 -16.11
N ARG A 80 -6.25 -5.90 -15.38
CA ARG A 80 -6.08 -4.45 -15.25
C ARG A 80 -4.90 -4.06 -14.36
N LEU A 81 -4.28 -5.00 -13.64
CA LEU A 81 -3.17 -4.78 -12.72
C LEU A 81 -1.94 -5.62 -13.06
N GLN A 82 -1.75 -5.94 -14.34
CA GLN A 82 -0.65 -6.81 -14.83
C GLN A 82 0.63 -6.04 -15.15
N PHE A 83 1.00 -5.03 -14.36
CA PHE A 83 2.27 -4.30 -14.54
C PHE A 83 3.52 -5.17 -14.29
N ASP A 84 3.38 -6.33 -13.67
CA ASP A 84 4.49 -7.24 -13.38
C ASP A 84 4.27 -8.65 -13.94
N ALA A 85 3.49 -8.76 -15.03
CA ALA A 85 3.27 -10.02 -15.74
C ALA A 85 4.47 -10.48 -16.59
N GLY A 86 5.40 -9.58 -16.88
CA GLY A 86 6.68 -9.88 -17.49
C GLY A 86 7.70 -8.80 -17.13
N TYR A 87 8.90 -8.93 -17.66
CA TYR A 87 9.96 -7.97 -17.40
C TYR A 87 9.81 -6.74 -18.29
N GLU A 88 9.92 -5.56 -17.70
CA GLU A 88 9.83 -4.27 -18.39
C GLU A 88 11.19 -3.56 -18.29
N PRO A 89 12.15 -3.86 -19.19
CA PRO A 89 13.46 -3.27 -19.11
C PRO A 89 13.51 -1.82 -19.60
N VAL A 90 14.60 -1.15 -19.23
CA VAL A 90 15.02 0.16 -19.78
C VAL A 90 16.47 0.06 -20.23
N VAL A 91 16.84 0.88 -21.22
CA VAL A 91 18.21 0.92 -21.75
C VAL A 91 18.70 2.35 -21.75
N ALA A 92 19.84 2.62 -21.16
CA ALA A 92 20.50 3.91 -21.33
C ALA A 92 22.02 3.74 -21.25
N GLN A 93 22.76 4.48 -22.07
CA GLN A 93 24.23 4.53 -22.01
C GLN A 93 24.88 3.13 -22.01
N GLY A 94 24.36 2.24 -22.88
CA GLY A 94 24.85 0.87 -23.03
C GLY A 94 24.54 -0.08 -21.86
N LYS A 95 23.61 0.27 -20.96
CA LYS A 95 23.16 -0.59 -19.85
C LYS A 95 21.68 -0.91 -19.99
N LEU A 96 21.35 -2.20 -19.98
CA LEU A 96 19.99 -2.74 -19.92
C LEU A 96 19.65 -3.08 -18.47
N LEU A 97 18.72 -2.35 -17.86
CA LEU A 97 18.27 -2.61 -16.49
C LEU A 97 16.98 -3.43 -16.50
N VAL A 98 16.93 -4.43 -15.64
CA VAL A 98 15.80 -5.36 -15.49
C VAL A 98 15.42 -5.44 -14.02
N ALA A 99 14.23 -4.94 -13.67
CA ALA A 99 13.64 -5.10 -12.35
C ALA A 99 12.97 -6.48 -12.22
N SER A 100 12.97 -7.06 -11.02
CA SER A 100 12.38 -8.37 -10.75
C SER A 100 11.52 -8.35 -9.48
N SER A 101 10.22 -8.57 -9.65
CA SER A 101 9.27 -8.79 -8.55
C SER A 101 9.43 -10.17 -7.90
N LEU A 102 10.06 -11.11 -8.63
CA LEU A 102 10.37 -12.44 -8.14
C LEU A 102 11.59 -12.43 -7.22
N THR A 103 12.69 -11.83 -7.66
CA THR A 103 14.00 -11.95 -7.00
C THR A 103 14.39 -10.72 -6.17
N ASP A 104 13.44 -9.83 -5.87
CA ASP A 104 13.62 -8.60 -5.07
C ASP A 104 14.87 -7.84 -5.49
N SER A 105 15.04 -7.61 -6.79
CA SER A 105 16.28 -7.05 -7.32
C SER A 105 16.12 -6.24 -8.59
N VAL A 106 17.12 -5.41 -8.86
CA VAL A 106 17.40 -4.85 -10.19
C VAL A 106 18.74 -5.42 -10.66
N LYS A 107 18.77 -5.91 -11.89
CA LYS A 107 19.98 -6.42 -12.56
C LYS A 107 20.30 -5.51 -13.74
N ALA A 108 21.57 -5.13 -13.89
CA ALA A 108 22.05 -4.46 -15.08
C ALA A 108 22.87 -5.40 -15.94
N PHE A 109 22.58 -5.38 -17.23
CA PHE A 109 23.33 -6.09 -18.25
C PHE A 109 23.98 -5.09 -19.19
N ASP A 110 25.11 -5.49 -19.76
CA ASP A 110 25.68 -4.79 -20.90
C ASP A 110 24.75 -4.95 -22.12
N ALA A 111 24.31 -3.84 -22.71
CA ALA A 111 23.29 -3.87 -23.76
C ALA A 111 23.79 -4.50 -25.09
N GLN A 112 25.11 -4.56 -25.29
CA GLN A 112 25.71 -5.10 -26.50
C GLN A 112 25.95 -6.61 -26.41
N THR A 113 26.36 -7.10 -25.23
CA THR A 113 26.77 -8.49 -25.01
C THR A 113 25.79 -9.30 -24.18
N GLY A 114 24.84 -8.64 -23.51
CA GLY A 114 23.93 -9.24 -22.55
C GLY A 114 24.62 -9.73 -21.27
N GLN A 115 25.90 -9.42 -21.02
CA GLN A 115 26.60 -9.87 -19.81
C GLN A 115 26.12 -9.14 -18.56
N LEU A 116 25.94 -9.87 -17.45
CA LEU A 116 25.57 -9.27 -16.16
C LEU A 116 26.70 -8.37 -15.68
N VAL A 117 26.39 -7.11 -15.36
CA VAL A 117 27.32 -6.11 -14.84
C VAL A 117 27.21 -6.04 -13.32
N TRP A 118 25.99 -5.82 -12.81
CA TRP A 118 25.72 -5.72 -11.38
C TRP A 118 24.30 -6.19 -11.04
N THR A 119 24.11 -6.53 -9.76
CA THR A 119 22.81 -6.84 -9.17
C THR A 119 22.66 -6.06 -7.87
N TYR A 120 21.53 -5.41 -7.68
CA TYR A 120 21.16 -4.76 -6.42
C TYR A 120 19.92 -5.44 -5.83
N TYR A 121 20.00 -5.91 -4.59
CA TYR A 121 18.90 -6.57 -3.88
C TYR A 121 18.19 -5.61 -2.91
N THR A 122 16.87 -5.69 -2.86
CA THR A 122 15.99 -5.01 -1.91
C THR A 122 15.41 -5.99 -0.89
N ASN A 123 14.64 -5.50 0.09
CA ASN A 123 13.96 -6.36 1.07
C ASN A 123 12.58 -6.85 0.59
N GLY A 124 12.14 -6.43 -0.59
CA GLY A 124 10.87 -6.84 -1.17
C GLY A 124 10.83 -6.62 -2.68
N PRO A 125 9.76 -7.06 -3.36
CA PRO A 125 9.62 -7.03 -4.81
C PRO A 125 9.94 -5.67 -5.45
N VAL A 126 10.67 -5.66 -6.56
CA VAL A 126 10.82 -4.49 -7.45
C VAL A 126 9.95 -4.72 -8.68
N ARG A 127 8.80 -4.06 -8.75
CA ARG A 127 7.74 -4.40 -9.72
C ARG A 127 7.76 -3.57 -10.99
N PHE A 128 8.26 -2.35 -10.90
CA PHE A 128 8.26 -1.39 -11.99
C PHE A 128 9.67 -1.22 -12.55
N ALA A 129 9.75 -0.92 -13.84
CA ALA A 129 10.97 -0.54 -14.53
C ALA A 129 11.65 0.64 -13.82
N PRO A 130 12.99 0.63 -13.71
CA PRO A 130 13.73 1.80 -13.24
C PRO A 130 13.50 3.02 -14.15
N ALA A 131 13.65 4.20 -13.59
CA ALA A 131 13.72 5.46 -14.33
C ALA A 131 15.15 5.99 -14.29
N ILE A 132 15.74 6.22 -15.46
CA ILE A 132 17.12 6.68 -15.62
C ILE A 132 17.13 8.16 -15.97
N TRP A 133 18.01 8.91 -15.31
CA TRP A 133 18.33 10.30 -15.66
C TRP A 133 19.79 10.56 -15.38
N ASN A 134 20.52 11.00 -16.41
CA ASN A 134 21.98 11.02 -16.41
C ASN A 134 22.53 9.63 -16.00
N GLU A 135 23.45 9.58 -15.03
CA GLU A 135 24.06 8.35 -14.53
C GLU A 135 23.34 7.76 -13.30
N THR A 136 22.12 8.20 -13.01
CA THR A 136 21.33 7.74 -11.87
C THR A 136 20.15 6.90 -12.34
N ALA A 137 19.99 5.70 -11.78
CA ALA A 137 18.82 4.84 -11.98
C ALA A 137 18.01 4.75 -10.68
N CYS A 138 16.73 5.13 -10.74
CA CYS A 138 15.82 5.11 -9.59
C CYS A 138 14.72 4.07 -9.74
N PHE A 139 14.40 3.34 -8.66
CA PHE A 139 13.37 2.30 -8.64
C PHE A 139 12.71 2.18 -7.27
N GLY A 140 11.41 1.91 -7.29
CA GLY A 140 10.60 1.67 -6.09
C GLY A 140 10.51 0.18 -5.75
N SER A 141 10.49 -0.14 -4.46
CA SER A 141 10.27 -1.50 -3.98
C SER A 141 9.03 -1.60 -3.08
N ASP A 142 8.43 -2.78 -3.07
CA ASP A 142 7.39 -3.16 -2.12
C ASP A 142 7.90 -3.13 -0.65
N ASP A 143 9.21 -3.04 -0.40
CA ASP A 143 9.75 -2.78 0.95
C ASP A 143 9.51 -1.34 1.47
N GLY A 144 8.89 -0.49 0.64
CA GLY A 144 8.50 0.88 0.99
C GLY A 144 9.59 1.92 0.77
N TYR A 145 10.68 1.56 0.07
CA TYR A 145 11.75 2.48 -0.27
C TYR A 145 11.77 2.85 -1.76
N MET A 146 12.10 4.11 -2.03
CA MET A 146 12.66 4.55 -3.30
C MET A 146 14.18 4.45 -3.22
N TYR A 147 14.79 3.74 -4.16
CA TYR A 147 16.24 3.58 -4.28
C TYR A 147 16.73 4.33 -5.50
N CYS A 148 17.89 4.99 -5.38
CA CYS A 148 18.62 5.50 -6.53
C CYS A 148 20.07 5.04 -6.47
N VAL A 149 20.48 4.37 -7.53
CA VAL A 149 21.81 3.77 -7.67
C VAL A 149 22.54 4.38 -8.85
N ASP A 150 23.85 4.26 -8.83
CA ASP A 150 24.68 4.54 -9.99
C ASP A 150 24.39 3.56 -11.13
N LEU A 151 24.15 4.08 -12.34
CA LEU A 151 23.78 3.31 -13.52
C LEU A 151 24.82 2.25 -13.90
N HIS A 152 26.11 2.58 -13.74
CA HIS A 152 27.20 1.75 -14.24
C HIS A 152 27.68 0.72 -13.22
N THR A 153 27.61 1.04 -11.93
CA THR A 153 28.17 0.21 -10.85
C THR A 153 27.10 -0.44 -9.96
N GLY A 154 25.87 0.07 -9.96
CA GLY A 154 24.81 -0.38 -9.05
C GLY A 154 25.02 0.07 -7.60
N VAL A 155 26.03 0.90 -7.33
CA VAL A 155 26.30 1.42 -5.99
C VAL A 155 25.17 2.37 -5.57
N LEU A 156 24.66 2.18 -4.34
CA LEU A 156 23.62 3.03 -3.77
C LEU A 156 24.10 4.48 -3.68
N ARG A 157 23.38 5.41 -4.32
CA ARG A 157 23.58 6.86 -4.14
C ARG A 157 22.78 7.34 -2.94
N TRP A 158 21.49 7.02 -2.91
CA TRP A 158 20.62 7.27 -1.76
C TRP A 158 19.39 6.37 -1.80
N LYS A 159 18.71 6.24 -0.65
CA LYS A 159 17.37 5.63 -0.56
C LYS A 159 16.50 6.43 0.39
N GLN A 160 15.19 6.45 0.15
CA GLN A 160 14.21 7.13 0.99
C GLN A 160 13.08 6.16 1.38
N GLN A 161 12.83 6.02 2.68
CA GLN A 161 11.65 5.32 3.17
C GLN A 161 10.42 6.23 2.98
N ALA A 162 9.39 5.73 2.30
CA ALA A 162 8.24 6.55 1.92
C ALA A 162 7.34 6.93 3.11
N ALA A 163 7.24 6.05 4.11
CA ALA A 163 6.54 6.29 5.37
C ALA A 163 7.46 5.93 6.55
N PRO A 164 7.51 6.73 7.63
CA PRO A 164 8.43 6.53 8.75
C PRO A 164 7.93 5.42 9.70
N SER A 165 7.70 4.23 9.16
CA SER A 165 7.17 3.08 9.89
C SER A 165 7.74 1.78 9.33
N ALA A 166 8.17 0.89 10.23
CA ALA A 166 8.68 -0.43 9.88
C ALA A 166 7.58 -1.49 9.78
N ARG A 167 6.29 -1.12 9.84
CA ARG A 167 5.19 -2.08 9.88
C ARG A 167 5.09 -2.86 8.57
N LEU A 168 5.10 -4.19 8.69
CA LEU A 168 4.99 -5.12 7.58
C LEU A 168 3.63 -5.83 7.58
N LEU A 169 3.22 -6.30 6.40
CA LEU A 169 2.05 -7.16 6.19
C LEU A 169 2.37 -8.23 5.14
N LEU A 170 1.51 -9.23 5.00
CA LEU A 170 1.61 -10.19 3.89
C LEU A 170 0.75 -9.72 2.71
N GLY A 171 1.39 -9.23 1.64
CA GLY A 171 0.73 -8.73 0.44
C GLY A 171 1.06 -9.58 -0.78
N ASN A 172 0.05 -10.22 -1.38
CA ASN A 172 0.22 -11.17 -2.48
C ASN A 172 1.31 -12.22 -2.18
N ARG A 173 1.25 -12.83 -0.98
CA ARG A 173 2.16 -13.87 -0.48
C ARG A 173 3.60 -13.41 -0.19
N ARG A 174 3.87 -12.11 -0.23
CA ARG A 174 5.19 -11.53 0.07
C ARG A 174 5.09 -10.68 1.33
N LEU A 175 6.07 -10.78 2.21
CA LEU A 175 6.18 -9.88 3.36
C LEU A 175 6.70 -8.54 2.85
N ILE A 176 5.88 -7.50 2.97
CA ILE A 176 6.12 -6.18 2.36
C ILE A 176 5.78 -5.06 3.33
N SER A 177 6.21 -3.83 3.03
CA SER A 177 5.74 -2.65 3.76
C SER A 177 4.24 -2.48 3.58
N VAL A 178 3.55 -1.95 4.61
CA VAL A 178 2.17 -1.48 4.46
C VAL A 178 2.07 -0.38 3.39
N TRP A 179 3.15 0.39 3.21
CA TRP A 179 3.25 1.44 2.21
C TRP A 179 4.25 1.06 1.11
N PRO A 180 3.94 0.05 0.27
CA PRO A 180 4.83 -0.34 -0.80
C PRO A 180 4.90 0.76 -1.86
N VAL A 181 6.04 0.93 -2.53
CA VAL A 181 6.17 1.88 -3.65
C VAL A 181 5.58 1.24 -4.91
N ARG A 182 4.27 1.41 -5.12
CA ARG A 182 3.55 0.89 -6.29
C ARG A 182 3.07 1.94 -7.29
N GLY A 183 3.30 3.23 -7.00
CA GLY A 183 3.33 4.26 -8.04
C GLY A 183 4.73 4.34 -8.65
N GLY A 184 4.94 3.66 -9.77
CA GLY A 184 6.25 3.52 -10.42
C GLY A 184 6.90 4.87 -10.75
N PRO A 185 8.24 4.99 -10.65
CA PRO A 185 8.93 6.26 -10.75
C PRO A 185 8.78 6.90 -12.14
N VAL A 186 8.72 8.23 -12.15
CA VAL A 186 8.85 9.05 -13.35
C VAL A 186 9.80 10.21 -13.07
N VAL A 187 10.64 10.56 -14.03
CA VAL A 187 11.64 11.63 -13.88
C VAL A 187 11.42 12.71 -14.93
N LYS A 188 11.49 13.98 -14.51
CA LYS A 188 11.56 15.14 -15.39
C LYS A 188 12.29 16.27 -14.69
N ASP A 189 13.11 17.02 -15.42
CA ASP A 189 13.84 18.20 -14.93
C ASP A 189 14.70 17.91 -13.68
N GLY A 190 15.33 16.74 -13.60
CA GLY A 190 16.14 16.32 -12.45
C GLY A 190 15.34 15.97 -11.18
N VAL A 191 14.01 15.87 -11.27
CA VAL A 191 13.14 15.51 -10.15
C VAL A 191 12.49 14.14 -10.41
N VAL A 192 12.62 13.24 -9.45
CA VAL A 192 11.92 11.94 -9.45
C VAL A 192 10.61 12.05 -8.66
N TYR A 193 9.55 11.50 -9.24
CA TYR A 193 8.22 11.44 -8.66
C TYR A 193 7.79 9.98 -8.49
N PHE A 194 7.17 9.67 -7.36
CA PHE A 194 6.63 8.34 -7.07
C PHE A 194 5.52 8.40 -6.03
N ALA A 195 4.81 7.28 -5.88
CA ALA A 195 3.79 7.13 -4.84
C ALA A 195 3.93 5.81 -4.07
N ALA A 196 3.63 5.86 -2.78
CA ALA A 196 3.68 4.73 -1.86
C ALA A 196 2.40 4.63 -1.03
N GLY A 197 2.04 3.40 -0.66
CA GLY A 197 0.75 3.10 -0.03
C GLY A 197 -0.33 2.86 -1.07
N VAL A 198 -0.99 1.72 -0.97
CA VAL A 198 -2.13 1.37 -1.85
C VAL A 198 -3.46 1.38 -1.11
N TRP A 199 -3.44 1.49 0.23
CA TRP A 199 -4.61 1.49 1.10
C TRP A 199 -4.89 2.92 1.58
N PRO A 200 -5.90 3.62 1.04
CA PRO A 200 -6.17 5.01 1.42
C PRO A 200 -6.30 5.20 2.94
N PHE A 201 -6.98 4.27 3.61
CA PHE A 201 -7.21 4.35 5.06
C PHE A 201 -5.96 4.08 5.93
N GLU A 202 -4.88 3.57 5.34
CA GLU A 202 -3.56 3.45 5.98
C GLU A 202 -2.67 4.67 5.71
N GLY A 203 -3.07 5.56 4.80
CA GLY A 203 -2.24 6.65 4.30
C GLY A 203 -1.61 6.37 2.95
N VAL A 204 -1.49 7.43 2.15
CA VAL A 204 -0.92 7.41 0.80
C VAL A 204 0.04 8.59 0.68
N PHE A 205 1.26 8.31 0.23
CA PHE A 205 2.35 9.28 0.17
C PHE A 205 2.81 9.47 -1.27
N ILE A 206 2.78 10.71 -1.75
CA ILE A 206 3.27 11.08 -3.07
C ILE A 206 4.44 12.04 -2.89
N TYR A 207 5.52 11.79 -3.62
CA TYR A 207 6.78 12.50 -3.47
C TYR A 207 7.22 13.15 -4.77
N ALA A 208 7.87 14.31 -4.61
CA ALA A 208 8.82 14.85 -5.57
C ALA A 208 10.17 15.02 -4.86
N MET A 209 11.24 14.49 -5.45
CA MET A 209 12.58 14.50 -4.87
C MET A 209 13.64 14.83 -5.91
N GLN A 210 14.65 15.60 -5.51
CA GLN A 210 15.81 15.86 -6.36
C GLN A 210 16.56 14.56 -6.61
N ILE A 211 16.73 14.17 -7.87
CA ILE A 211 17.23 12.84 -8.22
C ILE A 211 18.68 12.62 -7.79
N ASP A 212 19.51 13.67 -7.81
CA ASP A 212 20.94 13.54 -7.49
C ASP A 212 21.21 13.45 -5.98
N THR A 213 20.32 13.99 -5.15
CA THR A 213 20.56 14.16 -3.70
C THR A 213 19.57 13.42 -2.81
N GLY A 214 18.41 13.03 -3.33
CA GLY A 214 17.30 12.53 -2.52
C GLY A 214 16.67 13.61 -1.63
N LYS A 215 16.93 14.90 -1.87
CA LYS A 215 16.26 15.97 -1.12
C LYS A 215 14.80 16.05 -1.54
N VAL A 216 13.88 15.97 -0.58
CA VAL A 216 12.45 16.17 -0.81
C VAL A 216 12.20 17.60 -1.29
N VAL A 217 11.54 17.73 -2.43
CA VAL A 217 11.00 19.00 -2.96
C VAL A 217 9.66 19.28 -2.31
N TRP A 218 8.75 18.30 -2.38
CA TRP A 218 7.49 18.30 -1.67
C TRP A 218 7.02 16.86 -1.39
N ARG A 219 6.13 16.72 -0.42
CA ARG A 219 5.42 15.48 -0.08
C ARG A 219 3.94 15.80 0.10
N ASN A 220 3.08 14.99 -0.51
CA ASN A 220 1.64 15.01 -0.24
C ASN A 220 1.26 13.71 0.48
N ASP A 221 0.68 13.85 1.69
CA ASP A 221 0.21 12.74 2.53
C ASP A 221 -1.31 12.81 2.81
N ARG A 222 -2.03 13.73 2.17
CA ARG A 222 -3.49 13.91 2.36
C ARG A 222 -4.33 13.01 1.44
N MET A 223 -3.73 12.45 0.40
CA MET A 223 -4.45 11.73 -0.67
C MET A 223 -5.10 10.41 -0.23
N GLY A 224 -4.82 9.93 0.97
CA GLY A 224 -5.50 8.78 1.58
C GLY A 224 -6.92 9.08 2.10
N TYR A 225 -7.26 10.35 2.30
CA TYR A 225 -8.53 10.76 2.93
C TYR A 225 -9.21 11.89 2.12
N LEU A 226 -9.95 11.48 1.09
CA LEU A 226 -10.74 12.35 0.24
C LEU A 226 -12.22 11.99 0.40
N PHE A 227 -13.01 12.90 0.96
CA PHE A 227 -14.46 12.76 0.92
C PHE A 227 -14.99 13.18 -0.44
N GLY A 228 -15.74 12.31 -1.11
CA GLY A 228 -16.28 12.65 -2.41
C GLY A 228 -17.08 11.55 -3.08
N GLN A 229 -17.30 11.74 -4.38
CA GLN A 229 -18.08 10.85 -5.22
C GLN A 229 -17.38 9.50 -5.42
N GLN A 230 -18.11 8.43 -5.14
CA GLN A 230 -17.70 7.03 -5.24
C GLN A 230 -18.60 6.29 -6.25
N PRO A 231 -18.22 5.08 -6.71
CA PRO A 231 -19.05 4.30 -7.63
C PRO A 231 -20.47 4.09 -7.09
N HIS A 232 -21.46 4.02 -7.98
CA HIS A 232 -22.90 3.96 -7.66
C HIS A 232 -23.52 5.23 -7.06
N ASN A 233 -23.03 6.41 -7.47
CA ASN A 233 -23.60 7.71 -7.06
C ASN A 233 -23.67 7.90 -5.54
N THR A 234 -22.65 7.41 -4.83
CA THR A 234 -22.55 7.45 -3.38
C THR A 234 -21.42 8.37 -2.93
N GLN A 235 -21.54 8.92 -1.73
CA GLN A 235 -20.49 9.77 -1.14
C GLN A 235 -19.87 8.99 0.03
N ALA A 236 -18.55 8.97 0.12
CA ALA A 236 -17.84 8.34 1.23
C ALA A 236 -16.44 8.91 1.36
N ILE A 237 -15.80 8.65 2.50
CA ILE A 237 -14.35 8.81 2.64
C ILE A 237 -13.68 7.79 1.71
N GLY A 238 -12.80 8.29 0.86
CA GLY A 238 -12.03 7.55 -0.12
C GLY A 238 -10.59 8.03 -0.14
N GLY A 239 -9.88 7.73 -1.22
CA GLY A 239 -8.58 8.28 -1.50
C GLY A 239 -7.95 7.60 -2.71
N LEU A 240 -6.76 8.04 -3.07
CA LEU A 240 -6.00 7.43 -4.15
C LEU A 240 -5.53 6.02 -3.72
N ALA A 241 -5.36 5.14 -4.68
CA ALA A 241 -4.71 3.85 -4.47
C ALA A 241 -3.65 3.67 -5.56
N PRO A 242 -2.52 4.39 -5.47
CA PRO A 242 -1.52 4.47 -6.53
C PRO A 242 -0.97 3.10 -6.93
N GLN A 243 -1.26 2.70 -8.16
CA GLN A 243 -0.75 1.48 -8.77
C GLN A 243 -0.59 1.71 -10.26
N GLY A 244 0.63 1.54 -10.77
CA GLY A 244 0.97 1.78 -12.17
C GLY A 244 2.07 2.84 -12.32
N TYR A 245 2.50 3.07 -13.55
CA TYR A 245 3.53 4.04 -13.89
C TYR A 245 3.00 5.47 -13.83
N LEU A 246 3.62 6.34 -13.02
CA LEU A 246 3.29 7.77 -13.06
C LEU A 246 3.70 8.38 -14.40
N LEU A 247 3.02 9.46 -14.78
CA LEU A 247 3.28 10.21 -16.01
C LEU A 247 3.32 11.71 -15.76
N ILE A 248 3.97 12.46 -16.65
CA ILE A 248 4.05 13.91 -16.57
C ILE A 248 3.56 14.55 -17.87
N ASP A 249 2.52 15.39 -17.77
CA ASP A 249 2.08 16.31 -18.83
C ASP A 249 2.41 17.72 -18.37
N ASP A 250 3.50 18.29 -18.90
CA ASP A 250 3.97 19.63 -18.52
C ASP A 250 4.12 19.81 -17.00
N ASP A 251 3.22 20.58 -16.36
CA ASP A 251 3.20 20.86 -14.93
C ASP A 251 2.22 19.97 -14.15
N GLU A 252 1.71 18.92 -14.77
CA GLU A 252 0.81 17.95 -14.15
C GLU A 252 1.50 16.60 -13.93
N LEU A 253 1.39 16.10 -12.71
CA LEU A 253 1.73 14.74 -12.34
C LEU A 253 0.46 13.90 -12.38
N ILE A 254 0.47 12.86 -13.22
CA ILE A 254 -0.64 11.92 -13.37
C ILE A 254 -0.31 10.65 -12.60
N VAL A 255 -1.19 10.29 -11.67
CA VAL A 255 -1.01 9.15 -10.75
C VAL A 255 -2.07 8.11 -11.01
N PRO A 256 -1.76 7.03 -11.77
CA PRO A 256 -2.67 5.91 -11.94
C PRO A 256 -3.09 5.29 -10.60
N CYS A 257 -4.39 5.02 -10.46
CA CYS A 257 -4.99 4.56 -9.21
C CYS A 257 -5.61 3.18 -9.37
N SER A 258 -4.82 2.20 -9.80
CA SER A 258 -5.28 0.84 -10.04
C SER A 258 -6.46 0.82 -11.02
N THR A 259 -7.60 0.21 -10.69
CA THR A 259 -8.79 0.15 -11.54
C THR A 259 -9.64 1.43 -11.55
N ALA A 260 -9.18 2.49 -10.88
CA ALA A 260 -9.84 3.80 -10.85
C ALA A 260 -9.09 4.86 -11.67
N TYR A 261 -9.77 5.97 -11.98
CA TYR A 261 -9.21 7.05 -12.78
C TYR A 261 -7.89 7.53 -12.19
N PRO A 262 -6.88 7.84 -13.02
CA PRO A 262 -5.69 8.52 -12.54
C PRO A 262 -6.07 9.86 -11.89
N ALA A 263 -5.39 10.17 -10.80
CA ALA A 263 -5.43 11.50 -10.19
C ALA A 263 -4.49 12.44 -10.96
N ARG A 264 -4.81 13.73 -10.95
CA ARG A 264 -3.97 14.80 -11.49
C ARG A 264 -3.55 15.71 -10.35
N LEU A 265 -2.25 15.90 -10.20
CA LEU A 265 -1.66 16.78 -9.20
C LEU A 265 -0.82 17.84 -9.91
N ASN A 266 -0.70 19.01 -9.33
CA ASN A 266 0.30 19.97 -9.75
C ASN A 266 1.69 19.40 -9.42
N ARG A 267 2.52 19.24 -10.44
CA ARG A 267 3.85 18.64 -10.35
C ARG A 267 4.82 19.47 -9.49
N LEU A 268 4.65 20.79 -9.46
CA LEU A 268 5.54 21.72 -8.76
C LEU A 268 5.17 21.87 -7.28
N THR A 269 3.89 21.80 -6.94
CA THR A 269 3.39 22.02 -5.56
C THR A 269 2.93 20.74 -4.86
N GLY A 270 2.60 19.69 -5.61
CA GLY A 270 1.99 18.46 -5.10
C GLY A 270 0.49 18.61 -4.78
N GLU A 271 -0.14 19.73 -5.09
CA GLU A 271 -1.57 19.95 -4.82
C GLU A 271 -2.46 19.16 -5.77
N LEU A 272 -3.57 18.62 -5.26
CA LEU A 272 -4.55 17.90 -6.06
C LEU A 272 -5.27 18.86 -7.02
N ILE A 273 -5.23 18.56 -8.32
CA ILE A 273 -6.02 19.23 -9.35
C ILE A 273 -7.38 18.53 -9.50
N GLU A 274 -7.37 17.21 -9.68
CA GLU A 274 -8.58 16.43 -9.95
C GLU A 274 -8.41 14.96 -9.54
N PHE A 275 -9.41 14.42 -8.83
CA PHE A 275 -9.61 12.98 -8.67
C PHE A 275 -11.09 12.68 -8.44
N GLU A 276 -11.67 11.83 -9.29
CA GLU A 276 -13.06 11.38 -9.19
C GLU A 276 -13.13 9.90 -9.58
N LEU A 277 -13.88 9.11 -8.83
CA LEU A 277 -14.12 7.71 -9.19
C LEU A 277 -15.23 7.59 -10.23
N PRO A 278 -15.06 6.74 -11.27
CA PRO A 278 -16.08 6.60 -12.31
C PRO A 278 -17.43 6.12 -11.76
N SER A 279 -18.51 6.49 -12.45
CA SER A 279 -19.80 5.81 -12.28
C SER A 279 -19.72 4.32 -12.67
N ALA A 280 -20.67 3.52 -12.21
CA ALA A 280 -20.62 2.07 -12.39
C ALA A 280 -20.57 1.66 -13.87
N GLY A 281 -19.64 0.78 -14.24
CA GLY A 281 -19.46 0.30 -15.61
C GLY A 281 -18.62 1.22 -16.51
N ARG A 282 -18.13 2.36 -16.02
CA ARG A 282 -17.09 3.16 -16.68
C ARG A 282 -15.71 2.77 -16.12
N TYR A 283 -14.72 2.61 -16.98
CA TYR A 283 -13.36 2.21 -16.59
C TYR A 283 -12.33 3.10 -17.23
N PRO A 284 -11.78 4.04 -16.47
CA PRO A 284 -10.34 4.26 -16.63
C PRO A 284 -9.61 4.10 -15.33
N GLY A 285 -8.36 3.64 -15.43
CA GLY A 285 -7.61 2.99 -14.38
C GLY A 285 -7.22 1.58 -14.81
N GLY A 286 -5.92 1.34 -14.90
CA GLY A 286 -5.30 0.06 -15.11
C GLY A 286 -3.80 0.25 -14.98
N TRP A 287 -3.03 -0.78 -15.28
CA TRP A 287 -1.58 -0.70 -15.25
C TRP A 287 -1.01 0.21 -16.35
N PHE A 288 -1.79 0.44 -17.42
CA PHE A 288 -1.38 1.21 -18.59
C PHE A 288 -2.13 2.55 -18.73
N ALA A 289 -1.36 3.62 -18.87
CA ALA A 289 -1.78 4.94 -19.34
C ALA A 289 -0.63 5.58 -20.14
N ALA A 290 -0.93 6.49 -21.06
CA ALA A 290 0.07 7.21 -21.87
C ALA A 290 -0.42 8.62 -22.28
N LEU A 291 0.51 9.51 -22.61
CA LEU A 291 0.26 10.86 -23.15
C LEU A 291 0.56 10.89 -24.65
N ASP A 292 -0.44 10.49 -25.44
CA ASP A 292 -0.30 10.34 -26.89
C ASP A 292 -1.37 11.15 -27.62
N PRO A 293 -1.11 12.41 -27.97
CA PRO A 293 -2.10 13.26 -28.63
C PRO A 293 -2.46 12.79 -30.04
N ASP A 294 -1.55 12.08 -30.72
CA ASP A 294 -1.76 11.62 -32.11
C ASP A 294 -2.77 10.47 -32.16
N GLN A 295 -2.77 9.62 -31.14
CA GLN A 295 -3.74 8.52 -31.01
C GLN A 295 -4.88 8.80 -30.02
N ALA A 296 -4.82 9.91 -29.27
CA ALA A 296 -5.86 10.26 -28.29
C ALA A 296 -7.24 10.35 -28.96
N ARG A 297 -8.12 9.42 -28.59
CA ARG A 297 -9.54 9.54 -28.90
C ARG A 297 -10.17 10.44 -27.83
N ALA A 298 -11.02 11.37 -28.26
CA ALA A 298 -11.57 12.43 -27.41
C ALA A 298 -12.16 11.90 -26.09
N LEU A 299 -11.34 11.95 -25.03
CA LEU A 299 -11.76 11.84 -23.64
C LEU A 299 -11.97 13.26 -23.08
N ARG A 300 -12.77 13.38 -22.01
CA ARG A 300 -12.96 14.64 -21.26
C ARG A 300 -11.66 15.23 -20.65
N ARG A 301 -10.48 14.64 -20.90
CA ARG A 301 -9.19 14.93 -20.23
C ARG A 301 -7.98 15.08 -21.18
N GLY A 302 -8.17 15.66 -22.37
CA GLY A 302 -7.04 16.09 -23.22
C GLY A 302 -6.23 14.95 -23.85
N LYS A 303 -4.89 14.97 -23.66
CA LYS A 303 -3.87 14.07 -24.28
C LYS A 303 -3.76 12.68 -23.62
N LEU A 304 -4.44 12.44 -22.50
CA LEU A 304 -4.34 11.20 -21.72
C LEU A 304 -5.12 10.07 -22.39
N THR A 305 -4.42 9.01 -22.77
CA THR A 305 -4.95 7.86 -23.49
C THR A 305 -4.76 6.58 -22.68
N PHE A 306 -5.72 5.67 -22.80
CA PHE A 306 -5.70 4.36 -22.15
C PHE A 306 -5.83 3.25 -23.19
N ASP A 307 -5.30 2.09 -22.85
CA ASP A 307 -5.48 0.87 -23.65
C ASP A 307 -6.88 0.28 -23.38
N GLU A 308 -7.74 0.22 -24.41
CA GLU A 308 -9.10 -0.32 -24.29
C GLU A 308 -9.12 -1.83 -24.02
N SER A 309 -8.14 -2.56 -24.56
CA SER A 309 -8.00 -4.01 -24.41
C SER A 309 -7.68 -4.39 -22.96
N ILE A 310 -6.80 -3.62 -22.32
CA ILE A 310 -6.51 -3.74 -20.88
C ILE A 310 -7.71 -3.31 -20.04
N ASN A 311 -8.37 -2.21 -20.41
CA ASN A 311 -9.50 -1.63 -19.67
C ASN A 311 -10.86 -2.21 -20.05
N SER A 312 -10.92 -3.54 -20.20
CA SER A 312 -12.13 -4.31 -20.45
C SER A 312 -12.35 -5.36 -19.36
N GLN A 313 -13.61 -5.62 -19.00
CA GLN A 313 -13.96 -6.64 -18.02
C GLN A 313 -15.36 -7.22 -18.28
N MET A 314 -15.50 -8.54 -18.09
CA MET A 314 -16.77 -9.26 -18.18
C MET A 314 -17.65 -8.91 -16.97
N HIS A 315 -18.80 -8.29 -17.22
CA HIS A 315 -19.94 -8.28 -16.30
C HIS A 315 -20.79 -9.52 -16.58
N GLU A 316 -21.50 -10.06 -15.58
CA GLU A 316 -22.35 -11.27 -15.68
C GLU A 316 -23.00 -11.56 -17.05
N ASP A 317 -23.47 -10.53 -17.74
CA ASP A 317 -24.16 -10.57 -19.03
C ASP A 317 -23.26 -10.32 -20.26
N LYS A 318 -22.27 -9.43 -20.15
CA LYS A 318 -21.45 -9.00 -21.29
C LYS A 318 -20.13 -8.35 -20.87
N VAL A 319 -19.18 -8.35 -21.80
CA VAL A 319 -17.96 -7.54 -21.70
C VAL A 319 -18.32 -6.06 -21.75
N ARG A 320 -17.70 -5.28 -20.88
CA ARG A 320 -17.77 -3.81 -20.87
C ARG A 320 -16.34 -3.29 -21.03
N SER A 321 -16.13 -2.34 -21.93
CA SER A 321 -14.88 -1.60 -22.10
C SER A 321 -15.03 -0.14 -21.67
N GLY A 322 -13.91 0.54 -21.38
CA GLY A 322 -13.89 1.98 -21.16
C GLY A 322 -14.16 2.74 -22.46
N GLU A 323 -14.94 3.84 -22.40
CA GLU A 323 -15.13 4.73 -23.55
C GLU A 323 -13.86 5.57 -23.80
N GLY A 324 -13.50 5.82 -25.07
CA GLY A 324 -12.42 6.75 -25.45
C GLY A 324 -10.99 6.20 -25.37
N GLY A 325 -10.81 4.89 -25.18
CA GLY A 325 -9.50 4.23 -25.26
C GLY A 325 -9.04 3.92 -26.68
N VAL A 326 -7.77 3.52 -26.81
CA VAL A 326 -7.16 3.00 -28.04
C VAL A 326 -6.92 1.50 -27.86
N ALA A 327 -7.37 0.69 -28.81
CA ALA A 327 -7.15 -0.75 -28.77
C ALA A 327 -5.66 -1.07 -28.97
N GLU A 328 -5.13 -1.98 -28.16
CA GLU A 328 -3.75 -2.50 -28.28
C GLU A 328 -2.62 -1.45 -28.19
N LEU A 329 -2.88 -0.26 -27.64
CA LEU A 329 -1.87 0.79 -27.45
C LEU A 329 -0.63 0.31 -26.65
N SER A 330 -0.83 -0.60 -25.71
CA SER A 330 0.25 -1.22 -24.92
C SER A 330 1.10 -2.20 -25.71
N ARG A 331 0.60 -2.70 -26.85
CA ARG A 331 1.22 -3.72 -27.69
C ARG A 331 1.93 -3.15 -28.93
N GLU A 332 2.11 -1.83 -29.00
CA GLU A 332 2.90 -1.20 -30.04
C GLU A 332 4.02 -0.31 -29.49
N ILE A 333 5.09 -0.17 -30.27
CA ILE A 333 6.09 0.89 -30.15
C ILE A 333 6.37 1.50 -31.53
N ARG A 334 6.86 2.73 -31.56
CA ARG A 334 7.02 3.49 -32.81
C ARG A 334 8.40 4.12 -32.94
N THR A 335 8.80 4.33 -34.17
CA THR A 335 9.94 5.14 -34.62
C THR A 335 9.41 6.19 -35.60
N PRO A 336 10.21 7.17 -36.04
CA PRO A 336 9.76 8.11 -37.08
C PRO A 336 9.32 7.41 -38.38
N SER A 337 9.92 6.26 -38.73
CA SER A 337 9.64 5.56 -39.99
C SER A 337 8.74 4.31 -39.88
N LYS A 338 8.65 3.66 -38.71
CA LYS A 338 8.01 2.35 -38.51
C LYS A 338 7.17 2.27 -37.23
N VAL A 339 6.08 1.51 -37.29
CA VAL A 339 5.33 1.00 -36.13
C VAL A 339 5.65 -0.48 -35.98
N LEU A 340 5.96 -0.92 -34.78
CA LEU A 340 6.20 -2.34 -34.46
C LEU A 340 5.09 -2.84 -33.55
N ASP A 341 4.49 -3.96 -33.96
CA ASP A 341 3.45 -4.68 -33.25
C ASP A 341 4.07 -5.85 -32.47
N PHE A 342 3.71 -6.00 -31.20
CA PHE A 342 4.21 -7.08 -30.35
C PHE A 342 3.77 -8.46 -30.83
N ASP A 343 2.64 -8.55 -31.52
CA ASP A 343 2.13 -9.80 -32.10
C ASP A 343 2.76 -10.10 -33.48
N ALA A 344 3.44 -9.13 -34.07
CA ALA A 344 4.19 -9.27 -35.32
C ALA A 344 5.51 -8.46 -35.29
N PRO A 345 6.49 -8.82 -34.45
CA PRO A 345 7.65 -7.98 -34.14
C PRO A 345 8.68 -7.85 -35.28
N GLY A 346 8.44 -8.48 -36.44
CA GLY A 346 9.35 -8.46 -37.59
C GLY A 346 10.63 -9.30 -37.42
N VAL A 347 10.74 -10.04 -36.31
CA VAL A 347 11.88 -10.92 -35.96
C VAL A 347 11.35 -12.26 -35.41
N ASP A 348 12.17 -13.32 -35.45
CA ASP A 348 11.80 -14.63 -34.94
C ASP A 348 11.81 -14.66 -33.41
N VAL A 349 10.61 -14.76 -32.80
CA VAL A 349 10.40 -14.78 -31.35
C VAL A 349 9.42 -15.89 -31.01
N LYS A 350 9.78 -16.75 -30.04
CA LYS A 350 8.93 -17.85 -29.60
C LYS A 350 8.08 -17.46 -28.39
N GLY A 351 6.76 -17.51 -28.56
CA GLY A 351 5.79 -17.22 -27.51
C GLY A 351 5.35 -15.76 -27.46
N SER A 352 4.57 -15.41 -26.44
CA SER A 352 3.99 -14.07 -26.32
C SER A 352 5.03 -13.02 -25.93
N VAL A 353 5.08 -11.94 -26.70
CA VAL A 353 5.86 -10.74 -26.36
C VAL A 353 5.11 -9.94 -25.29
N HIS A 354 5.84 -9.58 -24.24
CA HIS A 354 5.38 -8.74 -23.15
C HIS A 354 5.86 -7.29 -23.27
N ALA A 355 7.12 -7.09 -23.68
CA ALA A 355 7.70 -5.76 -23.85
C ALA A 355 8.64 -5.73 -25.07
N MET A 356 8.66 -4.60 -25.77
CA MET A 356 9.67 -4.27 -26.78
C MET A 356 10.19 -2.87 -26.55
N LEU A 357 11.46 -2.65 -26.86
CA LEU A 357 12.07 -1.31 -26.86
C LEU A 357 13.15 -1.21 -27.93
N ILE A 358 13.39 0.02 -28.38
CA ILE A 358 14.42 0.35 -29.37
C ILE A 358 15.40 1.31 -28.72
N ALA A 359 16.62 0.84 -28.53
CA ALA A 359 17.70 1.60 -27.94
C ALA A 359 19.05 1.08 -28.46
N ASP A 360 20.09 1.93 -28.42
CA ASP A 360 21.46 1.57 -28.80
C ASP A 360 21.53 0.88 -30.19
N ASN A 361 20.75 1.36 -31.15
CA ASN A 361 20.59 0.79 -32.50
C ASN A 361 20.21 -0.71 -32.52
N ALA A 362 19.47 -1.15 -31.50
CA ALA A 362 19.02 -2.52 -31.34
C ALA A 362 17.53 -2.59 -31.03
N LEU A 363 16.91 -3.69 -31.47
CA LEU A 363 15.57 -4.07 -31.03
C LEU A 363 15.72 -5.07 -29.87
N PHE A 364 15.16 -4.72 -28.72
CA PHE A 364 15.05 -5.65 -27.59
C PHE A 364 13.62 -6.16 -27.49
N VAL A 365 13.47 -7.47 -27.35
CA VAL A 365 12.17 -8.15 -27.21
C VAL A 365 12.18 -8.98 -25.94
N VAL A 366 11.14 -8.82 -25.13
CA VAL A 366 10.94 -9.57 -23.88
C VAL A 366 9.67 -10.39 -23.96
N THR A 367 9.75 -11.66 -23.59
CA THR A 367 8.59 -12.57 -23.56
C THR A 367 8.00 -12.71 -22.14
N GLU A 368 6.72 -13.07 -22.06
CA GLU A 368 6.06 -13.41 -20.78
C GLU A 368 6.75 -14.57 -20.04
N LYS A 369 7.47 -15.42 -20.78
CA LYS A 369 8.26 -16.52 -20.21
C LYS A 369 9.64 -16.07 -19.70
N GLY A 370 9.92 -14.78 -19.64
CA GLY A 370 11.17 -14.23 -19.12
C GLY A 370 12.37 -14.32 -20.06
N GLU A 371 12.15 -14.49 -21.37
CA GLU A 371 13.26 -14.41 -22.34
C GLU A 371 13.47 -12.98 -22.78
N ILE A 372 14.72 -12.52 -22.83
CA ILE A 372 15.15 -11.23 -23.36
C ILE A 372 16.02 -11.50 -24.57
N LEU A 373 15.65 -10.93 -25.71
CA LEU A 373 16.29 -11.11 -27.01
C LEU A 373 16.77 -9.76 -27.49
N CYS A 374 18.02 -9.67 -27.96
CA CYS A 374 18.57 -8.46 -28.57
C CYS A 374 18.84 -8.72 -30.04
N PHE A 375 18.30 -7.88 -30.92
CA PHE A 375 18.50 -7.95 -32.36
C PHE A 375 19.24 -6.69 -32.85
N ARG A 376 20.24 -6.88 -33.70
CA ARG A 376 21.09 -5.82 -34.26
C ARG A 376 21.31 -6.03 -35.75
N GLU A 377 21.84 -5.01 -36.43
CA GLU A 377 22.30 -5.13 -37.81
C GLU A 377 23.47 -6.12 -37.91
N GLY A 378 23.41 -7.04 -38.86
CA GLY A 378 24.53 -7.95 -39.14
C GLY A 378 24.25 -8.99 -40.20
N GLU A 379 25.32 -9.48 -40.83
CA GLU A 379 25.30 -10.71 -41.62
C GLU A 379 25.28 -11.95 -40.69
N ARG A 380 24.71 -13.05 -41.19
CA ARG A 380 24.48 -14.34 -40.48
C ARG A 380 25.56 -14.66 -39.44
N LEU A 381 25.17 -14.89 -38.18
CA LEU A 381 26.08 -15.28 -37.09
C LEU A 381 26.99 -16.45 -37.51
N VAL A 382 28.31 -16.20 -37.47
CA VAL A 382 29.30 -17.23 -37.22
C VAL A 382 29.29 -17.44 -35.71
N ASP A 383 28.89 -18.65 -35.32
CA ASP A 383 28.96 -19.23 -33.98
C ASP A 383 27.70 -19.10 -33.09
N GLU A 384 26.91 -20.19 -33.07
CA GLU A 384 25.78 -20.45 -32.18
C GLU A 384 26.19 -20.54 -30.68
N SER A 385 27.50 -20.43 -30.37
CA SER A 385 28.10 -20.58 -29.05
C SER A 385 27.88 -19.42 -28.07
N ARG A 386 27.40 -18.25 -28.52
CA ARG A 386 27.07 -17.10 -27.64
C ARG A 386 25.65 -17.12 -27.09
N ASN A 387 24.91 -18.19 -27.32
CA ASN A 387 23.71 -18.49 -26.54
C ASN A 387 24.16 -18.86 -25.13
N ALA A 388 24.16 -17.90 -24.22
CA ALA A 388 24.25 -18.20 -22.79
C ALA A 388 22.91 -18.81 -22.32
N SER A 389 22.60 -19.99 -22.84
CA SER A 389 21.48 -20.81 -22.42
C SER A 389 21.79 -21.38 -21.04
N LEU A 390 20.86 -21.13 -20.11
CA LEU A 390 20.70 -21.83 -18.82
C LEU A 390 22.01 -22.05 -18.04
N GLN A 391 22.30 -21.17 -17.08
CA GLN A 391 22.99 -21.69 -15.90
C GLN A 391 22.14 -22.87 -15.39
N THR A 392 22.67 -24.09 -15.49
CA THR A 392 22.04 -25.28 -14.92
C THR A 392 21.77 -24.96 -13.46
N ARG A 393 20.48 -24.94 -13.07
CA ARG A 393 20.08 -24.56 -11.72
C ARG A 393 20.89 -25.39 -10.72
N LYS A 394 21.61 -24.72 -9.83
CA LYS A 394 22.25 -25.43 -8.72
C LYS A 394 21.13 -25.95 -7.84
N LYS A 395 21.11 -27.27 -7.58
CA LYS A 395 20.19 -27.79 -6.56
C LYS A 395 20.61 -27.16 -5.23
N ILE A 396 19.63 -26.65 -4.47
CA ILE A 396 19.89 -26.28 -3.08
C ILE A 396 20.33 -27.55 -2.34
N GLN A 397 21.43 -27.44 -1.58
CA GLN A 397 21.98 -28.54 -0.81
C GLN A 397 22.39 -28.02 0.56
N ALA A 398 21.71 -28.53 1.58
CA ALA A 398 22.12 -28.40 2.96
C ALA A 398 23.07 -29.52 3.39
N ASN A 399 23.90 -29.24 4.38
CA ASN A 399 24.72 -30.27 5.02
C ASN A 399 23.84 -31.24 5.86
N ARG A 400 24.38 -32.41 6.22
CA ARG A 400 23.64 -33.46 6.93
C ARG A 400 23.21 -33.06 8.36
N GLU A 401 23.97 -32.18 9.00
CA GLU A 401 23.68 -31.71 10.36
C GLU A 401 22.46 -30.78 10.33
N ALA A 402 22.47 -29.77 9.46
CA ALA A 402 21.37 -28.86 9.25
C ALA A 402 20.06 -29.58 8.81
N ILE A 403 20.16 -30.67 8.03
CA ILE A 403 18.99 -31.50 7.70
C ILE A 403 18.37 -32.12 8.95
N ARG A 404 19.18 -32.67 9.87
CA ARG A 404 18.67 -33.26 11.14
C ARG A 404 18.06 -32.20 12.05
N ASP A 405 18.66 -31.01 12.08
CA ASP A 405 18.15 -29.87 12.85
C ASP A 405 16.81 -29.40 12.27
N ALA A 406 16.71 -29.26 10.94
CA ALA A 406 15.48 -28.90 10.25
C ALA A 406 14.37 -29.95 10.47
N GLU A 407 14.67 -31.25 10.39
CA GLU A 407 13.72 -32.33 10.71
C GLU A 407 13.25 -32.26 12.16
N THR A 408 14.14 -31.89 13.09
CA THR A 408 13.81 -31.70 14.50
C THR A 408 12.90 -30.49 14.71
N VAL A 409 13.16 -29.39 14.01
CA VAL A 409 12.31 -28.18 14.00
C VAL A 409 10.93 -28.50 13.44
N VAL A 410 10.85 -29.12 12.26
CA VAL A 410 9.59 -29.48 11.61
C VAL A 410 8.79 -30.46 12.47
N GLY A 411 9.44 -31.44 13.09
CA GLY A 411 8.78 -32.40 13.98
C GLY A 411 8.26 -31.81 15.30
N GLN A 412 8.68 -30.59 15.67
CA GLN A 412 8.18 -29.87 16.83
C GLN A 412 7.08 -28.84 16.48
N ALA A 413 6.91 -28.50 15.20
CA ALA A 413 5.91 -27.57 14.72
C ALA A 413 4.53 -28.24 14.54
N SER A 414 3.48 -27.42 14.45
CA SER A 414 2.09 -27.90 14.26
C SER A 414 1.81 -28.46 12.86
N SER A 415 2.60 -28.05 11.86
CA SER A 415 2.52 -28.57 10.50
C SER A 415 3.86 -28.40 9.78
N ASN A 416 4.07 -29.09 8.66
CA ASN A 416 5.23 -28.94 7.78
C ASN A 416 5.02 -27.89 6.67
N TYR A 417 4.00 -27.03 6.79
CA TYR A 417 3.60 -26.02 5.81
C TYR A 417 3.30 -24.66 6.46
N GLY A 418 3.15 -23.61 5.65
CA GLY A 418 2.95 -22.24 6.13
C GLY A 418 4.25 -21.44 6.11
N ILE A 419 4.46 -20.57 7.09
CA ILE A 419 5.61 -19.65 7.11
C ILE A 419 6.55 -20.03 8.26
N ALA A 420 7.81 -20.27 7.90
CA ALA A 420 8.91 -20.41 8.85
C ALA A 420 9.70 -19.12 8.90
N VAL A 421 10.00 -18.61 10.08
CA VAL A 421 10.84 -17.42 10.26
C VAL A 421 12.17 -17.82 10.88
N VAL A 422 13.27 -17.52 10.19
CA VAL A 422 14.63 -17.75 10.68
C VAL A 422 15.24 -16.39 11.04
N CYS A 423 15.49 -16.17 12.32
CA CYS A 423 15.98 -14.90 12.87
C CYS A 423 17.46 -15.03 13.23
N GLY A 424 18.32 -14.30 12.54
CA GLY A 424 19.76 -14.36 12.73
C GLY A 424 20.38 -15.57 12.03
N LEU A 425 21.16 -15.28 10.99
CA LEU A 425 21.96 -16.22 10.22
C LEU A 425 23.32 -16.47 10.86
N VAL A 426 23.87 -17.64 10.60
CA VAL A 426 25.30 -17.96 10.71
C VAL A 426 25.86 -18.20 9.31
N ASP A 427 25.34 -19.20 8.60
CA ASP A 427 25.79 -19.59 7.26
C ASP A 427 24.65 -19.94 6.27
N GLY A 428 23.40 -19.90 6.72
CA GLY A 428 22.22 -20.19 5.91
C GLY A 428 21.95 -21.68 5.68
N GLN A 429 22.67 -22.61 6.33
CA GLN A 429 22.47 -24.04 6.14
C GLN A 429 21.12 -24.53 6.68
N LEU A 430 20.64 -23.99 7.80
CA LEU A 430 19.33 -24.35 8.34
C LEU A 430 18.22 -23.87 7.41
N VAL A 431 18.36 -22.67 6.83
CA VAL A 431 17.43 -22.15 5.82
C VAL A 431 17.33 -23.10 4.63
N LYS A 432 18.48 -23.52 4.08
CA LYS A 432 18.56 -24.48 2.97
C LYS A 432 17.89 -25.81 3.34
N ALA A 433 18.15 -26.32 4.54
CA ALA A 433 17.59 -27.58 5.02
C ALA A 433 16.07 -27.52 5.20
N LEU A 434 15.54 -26.43 5.79
CA LEU A 434 14.11 -26.21 5.95
C LEU A 434 13.38 -26.20 4.59
N ILE A 435 13.97 -25.62 3.55
CA ILE A 435 13.41 -25.63 2.19
C ILE A 435 13.33 -27.07 1.64
N GLU A 436 14.32 -27.92 1.93
CA GLU A 436 14.40 -29.29 1.45
C GLU A 436 13.41 -30.25 2.15
N VAL A 437 13.26 -30.12 3.47
CA VAL A 437 12.50 -31.12 4.28
C VAL A 437 11.04 -30.72 4.56
N SER A 438 10.62 -29.53 4.15
CA SER A 438 9.29 -28.98 4.43
C SER A 438 8.64 -28.30 3.23
N HIS A 439 7.38 -27.91 3.38
CA HIS A 439 6.63 -27.07 2.46
C HIS A 439 6.54 -25.60 2.94
N TYR A 440 7.38 -25.18 3.89
CA TYR A 440 7.38 -23.79 4.34
C TYR A 440 7.81 -22.82 3.23
N HIS A 441 7.24 -21.61 3.27
CA HIS A 441 7.92 -20.43 2.78
C HIS A 441 8.80 -19.89 3.91
N VAL A 442 10.12 -19.85 3.69
CA VAL A 442 11.10 -19.49 4.72
C VAL A 442 11.44 -18.00 4.63
N VAL A 443 11.06 -17.22 5.63
CA VAL A 443 11.41 -15.80 5.77
C VAL A 443 12.62 -15.68 6.68
N VAL A 444 13.69 -15.06 6.18
CA VAL A 444 14.93 -14.87 6.91
C VAL A 444 15.07 -13.41 7.30
N LEU A 445 15.39 -13.14 8.57
CA LEU A 445 15.71 -11.81 9.09
C LEU A 445 17.16 -11.83 9.59
N ASP A 446 17.99 -10.91 9.13
CA ASP A 446 19.37 -10.79 9.63
C ASP A 446 19.86 -9.34 9.57
N ASP A 447 20.74 -8.99 10.51
CA ASP A 447 21.31 -7.65 10.69
C ASP A 447 22.57 -7.40 9.84
N ASP A 448 23.16 -8.44 9.23
CA ASP A 448 24.35 -8.36 8.41
C ASP A 448 24.02 -8.48 6.91
N LEU A 449 24.27 -7.38 6.20
CA LEU A 449 24.00 -7.30 4.77
C LEU A 449 24.80 -8.33 3.95
N LYS A 450 26.04 -8.66 4.34
CA LYS A 450 26.88 -9.60 3.57
C LYS A 450 26.34 -11.02 3.67
N ARG A 451 25.90 -11.45 4.85
CA ARG A 451 25.22 -12.76 5.03
C ARG A 451 23.91 -12.80 4.24
N CYS A 452 23.10 -11.74 4.33
CA CYS A 452 21.87 -11.64 3.53
C CYS A 452 22.15 -11.77 2.03
N GLU A 453 23.11 -11.00 1.50
CA GLU A 453 23.45 -11.03 0.08
C GLU A 453 24.01 -12.39 -0.38
N ALA A 454 24.86 -13.02 0.43
CA ALA A 454 25.39 -14.35 0.12
C ALA A 454 24.25 -15.37 -0.01
N LEU A 455 23.34 -15.41 0.96
CA LEU A 455 22.19 -16.31 0.94
C LEU A 455 21.22 -15.98 -0.21
N ARG A 456 20.96 -14.69 -0.49
CA ARG A 456 20.15 -14.26 -1.65
C ARG A 456 20.71 -14.79 -2.96
N ARG A 457 22.02 -14.65 -3.19
CA ARG A 457 22.69 -15.16 -4.41
C ARG A 457 22.57 -16.68 -4.53
N ASP A 458 22.76 -17.41 -3.43
CA ASP A 458 22.62 -18.87 -3.41
C ASP A 458 21.17 -19.29 -3.76
N LEU A 459 20.18 -18.70 -3.11
CA LEU A 459 18.76 -19.00 -3.32
C LEU A 459 18.27 -18.60 -4.73
N ASP A 460 18.73 -17.45 -5.26
CA ASP A 460 18.45 -16.98 -6.62
C ASP A 460 19.04 -17.96 -7.65
N SER A 461 20.30 -18.37 -7.47
CA SER A 461 20.95 -19.35 -8.36
C SER A 461 20.28 -20.74 -8.37
N ALA A 462 19.60 -21.09 -7.27
CA ALA A 462 18.80 -22.31 -7.15
C ALA A 462 17.35 -22.15 -7.65
N GLY A 463 16.91 -20.92 -7.93
CA GLY A 463 15.56 -20.61 -8.40
C GLY A 463 14.47 -20.74 -7.32
N VAL A 464 14.85 -20.64 -6.04
CA VAL A 464 13.94 -20.76 -4.89
C VAL A 464 13.73 -19.44 -4.14
N TYR A 465 14.51 -18.40 -4.45
CA TYR A 465 14.32 -17.05 -3.91
C TYR A 465 13.02 -16.43 -4.43
N GLY A 466 12.27 -15.78 -3.52
CA GLY A 466 10.95 -15.20 -3.75
C GLY A 466 9.79 -16.19 -3.80
N THR A 467 10.05 -17.48 -4.08
CA THR A 467 9.02 -18.53 -4.18
C THR A 467 8.94 -19.38 -2.91
N ARG A 468 10.09 -19.90 -2.44
CA ARG A 468 10.22 -20.73 -1.23
C ARG A 468 10.95 -20.03 -0.10
N ALA A 469 11.67 -18.94 -0.38
CA ALA A 469 12.33 -18.17 0.64
C ALA A 469 12.44 -16.68 0.31
N ALA A 470 12.42 -15.84 1.33
CA ALA A 470 12.72 -14.42 1.26
C ALA A 470 13.75 -14.08 2.34
N VAL A 471 14.65 -13.13 2.05
CA VAL A 471 15.72 -12.73 2.98
C VAL A 471 15.61 -11.22 3.13
N MET A 472 15.51 -10.73 4.36
CA MET A 472 15.39 -9.31 4.69
C MET A 472 16.58 -8.88 5.54
N HIS A 473 17.25 -7.82 5.09
CA HIS A 473 18.27 -7.14 5.88
C HIS A 473 17.61 -6.12 6.80
N CYS A 474 17.58 -6.37 8.10
CA CYS A 474 16.93 -5.50 9.07
C CYS A 474 17.53 -5.66 10.48
N SER A 475 17.37 -4.63 11.30
CA SER A 475 17.66 -4.75 12.72
C SER A 475 16.66 -5.69 13.39
N LEU A 476 17.17 -6.74 14.07
CA LEU A 476 16.32 -7.78 14.65
C LEU A 476 15.45 -7.30 15.82
N ASP A 477 15.81 -6.17 16.43
CA ASP A 477 15.08 -5.49 17.50
C ASP A 477 14.05 -4.46 17.00
N GLN A 478 14.15 -4.02 15.74
CA GLN A 478 13.27 -2.99 15.16
C GLN A 478 12.26 -3.53 14.16
N VAL A 479 12.41 -4.80 13.74
CA VAL A 479 11.50 -5.41 12.76
C VAL A 479 10.10 -5.61 13.34
N ALA A 480 9.10 -5.01 12.70
CA ALA A 480 7.70 -5.11 13.09
C ALA A 480 6.95 -6.10 12.19
N LEU A 481 7.16 -7.41 12.45
CA LEU A 481 6.42 -8.47 11.78
C LEU A 481 4.91 -8.38 12.08
N PRO A 482 4.04 -8.75 11.12
CA PRO A 482 2.61 -8.87 11.39
C PRO A 482 2.36 -9.95 12.46
N PRO A 483 1.33 -9.75 13.30
CA PRO A 483 0.92 -10.79 14.24
C PRO A 483 0.41 -12.02 13.48
N TYR A 484 0.43 -13.18 14.13
CA TYR A 484 -0.22 -14.40 13.67
C TYR A 484 0.30 -15.03 12.36
N LEU A 485 1.46 -14.60 11.87
CA LEU A 485 2.06 -15.06 10.60
C LEU A 485 2.69 -16.46 10.69
N THR A 486 3.36 -16.75 11.81
CA THR A 486 4.47 -17.70 11.85
C THR A 486 4.03 -19.06 12.38
N THR A 487 4.22 -20.11 11.56
CA THR A 487 4.05 -21.51 11.98
C THR A 487 5.20 -21.93 12.89
N VAL A 488 6.43 -21.60 12.48
CA VAL A 488 7.65 -21.93 13.26
C VAL A 488 8.67 -20.79 13.19
N MET A 489 9.16 -20.36 14.34
CA MET A 489 10.24 -19.38 14.47
C MET A 489 11.48 -20.05 15.07
N VAL A 490 12.64 -19.87 14.43
CA VAL A 490 13.92 -20.44 14.86
C VAL A 490 15.07 -19.47 14.61
N THR A 491 16.28 -19.84 15.03
CA THR A 491 17.52 -19.08 14.79
C THR A 491 18.64 -20.04 14.39
N GLU A 492 19.62 -19.56 13.59
CA GLU A 492 20.89 -20.27 13.39
C GLU A 492 21.93 -19.91 14.47
N ARG A 493 21.70 -18.85 15.25
CA ARG A 493 22.60 -18.41 16.32
C ARG A 493 22.39 -19.28 17.58
N ASP A 494 23.41 -19.44 18.42
CA ASP A 494 23.36 -20.29 19.62
C ASP A 494 22.09 -20.08 20.47
N LYS A 495 21.76 -18.81 20.75
CA LYS A 495 20.52 -18.38 21.41
C LYS A 495 20.12 -17.01 20.90
N LEU A 496 18.84 -16.83 20.58
CA LEU A 496 18.30 -15.52 20.22
C LEU A 496 17.73 -14.82 21.47
N SER A 497 18.41 -13.77 21.93
CA SER A 497 17.96 -12.88 23.01
C SER A 497 17.05 -11.75 22.53
N VAL A 498 16.94 -11.55 21.21
CA VAL A 498 16.23 -10.44 20.58
C VAL A 498 14.90 -10.96 20.06
N SER A 499 13.78 -10.35 20.47
CA SER A 499 12.44 -10.83 20.16
C SER A 499 11.87 -10.05 18.97
N PRO A 500 11.93 -10.56 17.72
CA PRO A 500 10.80 -10.35 16.82
C PRO A 500 9.57 -10.77 17.62
N SER A 501 8.61 -9.85 17.73
CA SER A 501 7.48 -10.01 18.65
C SER A 501 6.84 -11.39 18.52
N LEU A 502 6.84 -12.18 19.62
CA LEU A 502 6.20 -13.50 19.68
C LEU A 502 4.68 -13.44 19.37
N GLN A 503 4.10 -12.24 19.28
CA GLN A 503 2.77 -12.03 18.72
C GLN A 503 2.65 -12.50 17.27
N THR A 504 3.76 -12.64 16.54
CA THR A 504 3.79 -13.22 15.19
C THR A 504 3.48 -14.72 15.18
N LEU A 505 3.61 -15.44 16.31
CA LEU A 505 3.22 -16.85 16.37
C LEU A 505 1.72 -16.98 16.10
N ARG A 506 1.38 -17.78 15.08
CA ARG A 506 0.00 -18.01 14.68
C ARG A 506 -0.82 -18.67 15.79
N PRO A 507 -2.11 -18.33 15.93
CA PRO A 507 -3.05 -19.13 16.69
C PRO A 507 -3.12 -20.56 16.15
N PHE A 508 -3.58 -21.47 17.00
CA PHE A 508 -3.69 -22.90 16.68
C PHE A 508 -2.35 -23.58 16.32
N GLY A 509 -1.29 -23.27 17.07
CA GLY A 509 -0.05 -24.08 17.06
C GLY A 509 1.20 -23.41 16.49
N GLY A 510 1.26 -22.08 16.43
CA GLY A 510 2.51 -21.37 16.12
C GLY A 510 3.54 -21.58 17.22
N VAL A 511 4.77 -21.95 16.86
CA VAL A 511 5.86 -22.25 17.82
C VAL A 511 7.11 -21.41 17.58
N ALA A 512 7.80 -21.04 18.65
CA ALA A 512 9.17 -20.55 18.61
C ALA A 512 10.08 -21.52 19.36
N ILE A 513 11.20 -21.91 18.73
CA ILE A 513 12.12 -22.94 19.20
C ILE A 513 13.50 -22.30 19.38
N ASN A 514 14.19 -22.67 20.45
CA ASN A 514 15.54 -22.20 20.80
C ASN A 514 15.63 -20.66 20.94
N ILE A 515 14.60 -20.07 21.57
CA ILE A 515 14.54 -18.64 21.90
C ILE A 515 14.77 -18.39 23.39
N VAL A 516 15.29 -17.21 23.75
CA VAL A 516 15.44 -16.80 25.14
C VAL A 516 14.29 -15.89 25.54
N VAL A 517 13.56 -16.30 26.57
CA VAL A 517 12.53 -15.47 27.21
C VAL A 517 12.94 -15.25 28.66
N PRO A 518 13.06 -14.00 29.15
CA PRO A 518 13.32 -13.74 30.56
C PRO A 518 12.21 -14.35 31.43
N GLU A 519 12.54 -14.99 32.56
CA GLU A 519 11.53 -15.59 33.45
C GLU A 519 10.49 -14.56 33.94
N THR A 520 10.89 -13.29 34.08
CA THR A 520 10.01 -12.17 34.42
C THR A 520 8.86 -11.97 33.42
N GLU A 521 8.98 -12.52 32.21
CA GLU A 521 7.99 -12.40 31.14
C GLU A 521 7.01 -13.57 31.08
N TYR A 522 7.27 -14.65 31.81
CA TYR A 522 6.50 -15.89 31.69
C TYR A 522 5.04 -15.71 32.07
N ASP A 523 4.76 -15.00 33.16
CA ASP A 523 3.39 -14.79 33.61
C ASP A 523 2.62 -13.87 32.65
N ARG A 524 3.26 -12.82 32.13
CA ARG A 524 2.68 -11.94 31.10
C ARG A 524 2.36 -12.74 29.84
N MET A 525 3.26 -13.62 29.41
CA MET A 525 3.06 -14.45 28.22
C MET A 525 1.95 -15.49 28.42
N LYS A 526 1.87 -16.14 29.58
CA LYS A 526 0.77 -17.05 29.91
C LYS A 526 -0.58 -16.33 29.88
N GLN A 527 -0.66 -15.11 30.40
CA GLN A 527 -1.88 -14.28 30.31
C GLN A 527 -2.26 -13.92 28.87
N GLN A 528 -1.30 -13.89 27.95
CA GLN A 528 -1.50 -13.67 26.52
C GLN A 528 -1.78 -14.97 25.72
N GLY A 529 -1.94 -16.09 26.42
CA GLY A 529 -2.27 -17.39 25.81
C GLY A 529 -1.07 -18.17 25.27
N PHE A 530 0.15 -17.84 25.70
CA PHE A 530 1.34 -18.62 25.35
C PHE A 530 1.59 -19.75 26.35
N VAL A 531 2.05 -20.89 25.84
CA VAL A 531 2.53 -22.03 26.61
C VAL A 531 4.04 -22.11 26.47
N ILE A 532 4.75 -22.14 27.60
CA ILE A 532 6.22 -22.23 27.65
C ILE A 532 6.56 -23.62 28.17
N SER A 533 7.39 -24.37 27.43
CA SER A 533 7.77 -25.75 27.75
C SER A 533 9.20 -26.05 27.30
N THR A 534 9.78 -27.15 27.77
CA THR A 534 11.05 -27.68 27.24
C THR A 534 10.77 -28.94 26.43
N ARG A 535 11.24 -28.98 25.18
CA ARG A 535 11.10 -30.13 24.28
C ARG A 535 12.46 -30.48 23.69
N LYS A 536 12.90 -31.73 23.85
CA LYS A 536 14.21 -32.23 23.36
C LYS A 536 15.42 -31.38 23.80
N GLY A 537 15.32 -30.66 24.92
CA GLY A 537 16.37 -29.79 25.44
C GLY A 537 16.22 -28.31 25.07
N ASP A 538 15.35 -27.99 24.11
CA ASP A 538 15.07 -26.63 23.67
C ASP A 538 13.93 -25.99 24.47
N LEU A 539 14.04 -24.69 24.75
CA LEU A 539 12.91 -23.89 25.20
C LEU A 539 11.96 -23.67 24.01
N VAL A 540 10.69 -24.02 24.20
CA VAL A 540 9.63 -23.87 23.21
C VAL A 540 8.52 -22.99 23.76
N VAL A 541 8.20 -21.94 23.01
CA VAL A 541 7.04 -21.09 23.25
C VAL A 541 6.01 -21.40 22.17
N GLU A 542 4.78 -21.71 22.57
CA GLU A 542 3.70 -22.06 21.67
C GLU A 542 2.47 -21.17 21.92
N ARG A 543 1.78 -20.77 20.84
CA ARG A 543 0.43 -20.21 20.93
C ARG A 543 -0.60 -21.29 20.61
N GLN A 544 -1.30 -21.76 21.63
CA GLN A 544 -2.29 -22.83 21.50
C GLN A 544 -3.72 -22.29 21.35
N GLY A 545 -4.50 -22.93 20.48
CA GLY A 545 -5.91 -22.64 20.32
C GLY A 545 -6.22 -21.24 19.79
N ALA A 546 -7.45 -20.80 20.06
CA ALA A 546 -7.96 -19.50 19.67
C ALA A 546 -7.39 -18.37 20.57
N LEU A 547 -7.39 -17.15 20.06
CA LEU A 547 -7.03 -15.97 20.84
C LEU A 547 -8.10 -15.71 21.92
N ALA A 548 -7.67 -15.29 23.12
CA ALA A 548 -8.59 -14.92 24.18
C ALA A 548 -9.48 -13.74 23.73
N GLY A 549 -10.80 -13.89 23.83
CA GLY A 549 -11.78 -12.91 23.36
C GLY A 549 -12.15 -13.02 21.87
N ALA A 550 -11.46 -13.86 21.09
CA ALA A 550 -11.86 -14.16 19.72
C ALA A 550 -13.06 -15.11 19.68
N ASN A 551 -13.86 -15.01 18.62
CA ASN A 551 -14.99 -15.88 18.37
C ASN A 551 -15.03 -16.30 16.90
N GLU A 552 -15.68 -17.42 16.59
CA GLU A 552 -15.80 -17.89 15.22
C GLU A 552 -17.22 -17.75 14.68
N TYR A 553 -17.33 -17.23 13.46
CA TYR A 553 -18.61 -17.08 12.79
C TYR A 553 -18.99 -18.36 12.03
N ALA A 554 -20.14 -18.94 12.38
CA ALA A 554 -20.62 -20.20 11.81
C ALA A 554 -21.27 -20.08 10.43
N GLY A 555 -21.45 -18.87 9.89
CA GLY A 555 -22.11 -18.66 8.59
C GLY A 555 -23.65 -18.62 8.64
N ASP A 556 -24.23 -18.45 9.82
CA ASP A 556 -25.66 -18.58 10.11
C ASP A 556 -26.39 -17.26 10.38
N TRP A 557 -25.69 -16.13 10.21
CA TRP A 557 -26.17 -14.76 10.50
C TRP A 557 -26.48 -14.49 11.97
N ALA A 558 -26.02 -15.35 12.88
CA ALA A 558 -26.13 -15.12 14.31
C ALA A 558 -25.13 -14.06 14.80
N LEU A 559 -25.33 -13.59 16.03
CA LEU A 559 -24.36 -12.76 16.72
C LEU A 559 -23.07 -13.58 16.90
N SER A 560 -21.94 -12.99 16.52
CA SER A 560 -20.60 -13.56 16.73
C SER A 560 -19.73 -12.46 17.31
N LYS A 561 -19.86 -12.28 18.63
CA LYS A 561 -19.12 -11.26 19.37
C LYS A 561 -17.66 -11.66 19.43
N ASP A 562 -16.84 -10.99 18.64
CA ASP A 562 -15.38 -11.10 18.67
C ASP A 562 -14.81 -9.82 19.28
N GLU A 563 -14.32 -9.92 20.52
CA GLU A 563 -13.91 -8.77 21.34
C GLU A 563 -12.60 -8.13 20.85
N LEU A 564 -11.83 -8.86 20.02
CA LEU A 564 -10.56 -8.38 19.49
C LEU A 564 -10.74 -7.54 18.23
N VAL A 565 -11.89 -7.66 17.54
CA VAL A 565 -12.18 -6.85 16.35
C VAL A 565 -12.77 -5.51 16.76
N ARG A 566 -11.91 -4.51 16.91
CA ARG A 566 -12.25 -3.18 17.43
C ARG A 566 -11.52 -2.06 16.70
N PHE A 567 -12.17 -0.92 16.58
CA PHE A 567 -11.61 0.30 15.98
C PHE A 567 -10.45 0.86 16.84
N PRO A 568 -9.35 1.36 16.23
CA PRO A 568 -9.05 1.36 14.80
C PRO A 568 -8.52 0.01 14.28
N LEU A 569 -8.65 -0.23 12.98
CA LEU A 569 -8.23 -1.46 12.29
C LEU A 569 -7.21 -1.15 11.19
N GLY A 570 -6.17 -1.98 11.08
CA GLY A 570 -5.14 -1.90 10.03
C GLY A 570 -4.99 -3.20 9.25
N VAL A 571 -4.43 -3.16 8.05
CA VAL A 571 -4.29 -4.30 7.14
C VAL A 571 -3.30 -5.33 7.72
N LEU A 572 -3.76 -6.57 7.83
CA LEU A 572 -2.95 -7.71 8.24
C LEU A 572 -2.35 -8.44 7.02
N TRP A 573 -3.18 -8.71 6.03
CA TRP A 573 -2.78 -9.29 4.76
C TRP A 573 -3.76 -8.93 3.65
N PHE A 574 -3.32 -9.05 2.40
CA PHE A 574 -4.20 -8.98 1.23
C PHE A 574 -3.73 -9.91 0.09
N ASP A 575 -4.68 -10.48 -0.65
CA ASP A 575 -4.43 -11.39 -1.77
C ASP A 575 -5.69 -11.49 -2.67
N ASP A 576 -5.55 -11.42 -3.99
CA ASP A 576 -6.68 -11.53 -4.93
C ASP A 576 -6.95 -12.95 -5.43
N THR A 577 -6.18 -13.94 -4.96
CA THR A 577 -6.43 -15.37 -5.21
C THR A 577 -7.63 -15.90 -4.43
N LEU A 578 -8.03 -15.22 -3.35
CA LEU A 578 -9.27 -15.50 -2.60
C LEU A 578 -10.48 -14.76 -3.22
N ALA A 579 -10.63 -14.87 -4.54
CA ALA A 579 -11.70 -14.25 -5.31
C ALA A 579 -12.99 -15.07 -5.32
N HIS A 580 -14.12 -14.38 -5.17
CA HIS A 580 -15.44 -14.97 -5.21
C HIS A 580 -16.38 -14.14 -6.07
N PHE A 581 -17.35 -14.83 -6.68
CA PHE A 581 -18.46 -14.18 -7.34
C PHE A 581 -19.23 -13.30 -6.35
N LYS A 582 -19.63 -12.10 -6.77
CA LYS A 582 -20.27 -11.10 -5.90
C LYS A 582 -21.58 -11.54 -5.21
N ARG A 583 -22.16 -12.69 -5.60
CA ARG A 583 -23.36 -13.31 -5.03
C ARG A 583 -23.10 -14.69 -4.39
N SER A 584 -21.85 -15.03 -4.11
CA SER A 584 -21.49 -16.24 -3.35
C SER A 584 -22.05 -16.21 -1.91
N PRO A 585 -22.20 -17.36 -1.23
CA PRO A 585 -22.54 -17.42 0.18
C PRO A 585 -21.47 -16.74 1.04
N GLN A 586 -21.86 -16.26 2.22
CA GLN A 586 -20.88 -15.84 3.21
C GLN A 586 -19.96 -17.02 3.58
N PRO A 587 -18.65 -16.79 3.77
CA PRO A 587 -17.78 -17.77 4.36
C PRO A 587 -18.21 -18.11 5.79
N ARG A 588 -17.85 -19.32 6.22
CA ARG A 588 -17.87 -19.73 7.62
C ARG A 588 -16.46 -20.03 8.09
N PHE A 589 -16.27 -20.07 9.41
CA PHE A 589 -14.95 -20.16 10.02
C PHE A 589 -14.86 -21.38 10.93
N ASN A 590 -13.68 -21.99 10.97
CA ASN A 590 -13.38 -23.10 11.86
C ASN A 590 -11.88 -23.12 12.15
N GLN A 591 -11.49 -22.94 13.41
CA GLN A 591 -10.12 -23.01 13.94
C GLN A 591 -9.08 -22.17 13.19
N GLY A 592 -9.44 -20.97 12.74
CA GLY A 592 -8.54 -20.10 11.98
C GLY A 592 -8.53 -20.35 10.47
N GLU A 593 -9.40 -21.22 9.97
CA GLU A 593 -9.63 -21.41 8.54
C GLU A 593 -10.96 -20.80 8.09
N MET A 594 -10.90 -20.02 7.02
CA MET A 594 -12.07 -19.56 6.28
C MET A 594 -12.46 -20.61 5.24
N ILE A 595 -13.71 -21.05 5.32
CA ILE A 595 -14.34 -21.99 4.40
C ILE A 595 -15.25 -21.18 3.47
N SER A 596 -14.77 -20.93 2.25
CA SER A 596 -15.51 -20.22 1.22
C SER A 596 -16.11 -21.18 0.19
N ARG A 597 -17.24 -20.80 -0.42
CA ARG A 597 -17.87 -21.57 -1.50
C ARG A 597 -18.10 -20.68 -2.72
N PRO A 598 -17.16 -20.63 -3.68
CA PRO A 598 -17.36 -19.82 -4.88
C PRO A 598 -18.51 -20.37 -5.74
N LYS A 599 -19.03 -19.53 -6.63
CA LYS A 599 -20.01 -19.91 -7.66
C LYS A 599 -19.34 -19.93 -9.02
N ASP A 600 -19.67 -20.90 -9.85
CA ASP A 600 -19.29 -20.88 -11.27
C ASP A 600 -20.20 -19.93 -12.04
N TRP A 601 -19.90 -18.64 -11.91
CA TRP A 601 -20.69 -17.56 -12.51
C TRP A 601 -20.57 -17.46 -14.03
N ARG A 602 -19.70 -18.29 -14.64
CA ARG A 602 -19.52 -18.39 -16.10
C ARG A 602 -20.25 -19.59 -16.68
N ALA A 603 -20.71 -20.53 -15.86
CA ALA A 603 -21.55 -21.62 -16.32
C ALA A 603 -22.86 -21.09 -16.94
N PRO A 604 -23.42 -21.79 -17.96
CA PRO A 604 -24.76 -21.50 -18.43
C PRO A 604 -25.74 -21.51 -17.27
N ARG A 605 -26.57 -20.46 -17.16
CA ARG A 605 -27.65 -20.46 -16.17
C ARG A 605 -28.55 -21.67 -16.41
N MET A 606 -28.95 -22.35 -15.34
CA MET A 606 -29.90 -23.47 -15.45
C MET A 606 -31.19 -22.97 -16.10
N LYS A 607 -31.59 -23.59 -17.21
CA LYS A 607 -32.64 -23.09 -18.12
C LYS A 607 -34.03 -23.10 -17.42
N GLY A 608 -34.77 -21.99 -17.50
CA GLY A 608 -36.23 -21.97 -17.26
C GLY A 608 -36.72 -21.57 -15.86
N ASN A 609 -35.87 -21.23 -14.90
CA ASN A 609 -36.31 -20.73 -13.59
C ASN A 609 -35.36 -19.65 -13.04
N TYR A 610 -35.81 -18.39 -13.02
CA TYR A 610 -35.05 -17.26 -12.46
C TYR A 610 -34.77 -17.37 -10.94
N LYS A 611 -35.23 -18.44 -10.28
CA LYS A 611 -34.92 -18.79 -8.88
C LYS A 611 -33.72 -19.72 -8.70
N ILE A 612 -33.11 -20.21 -9.79
CA ILE A 612 -31.93 -21.10 -9.75
C ILE A 612 -30.68 -20.30 -10.13
N ASP A 613 -29.68 -20.27 -9.25
CA ASP A 613 -28.41 -19.57 -9.45
C ASP A 613 -27.30 -20.42 -10.11
N TYR A 614 -26.17 -19.79 -10.37
CA TYR A 614 -24.91 -20.43 -10.75
C TYR A 614 -24.52 -21.58 -9.79
N PRO A 615 -24.01 -22.71 -10.31
CA PRO A 615 -23.57 -23.84 -9.48
C PRO A 615 -22.53 -23.43 -8.43
N LEU A 616 -22.62 -23.99 -7.22
CA LEU A 616 -21.52 -23.88 -6.25
C LEU A 616 -20.35 -24.75 -6.71
N LEU A 617 -19.16 -24.20 -6.58
CA LEU A 617 -17.90 -24.89 -6.74
C LEU A 617 -17.48 -25.55 -5.41
N PRO A 618 -16.55 -26.53 -5.46
CA PRO A 618 -15.97 -27.12 -4.27
C PRO A 618 -15.47 -26.05 -3.28
N PRO A 619 -15.52 -26.34 -1.96
CA PRO A 619 -15.09 -25.40 -0.95
C PRO A 619 -13.60 -25.05 -1.10
N VAL A 620 -13.30 -23.76 -0.97
CA VAL A 620 -11.94 -23.24 -0.90
C VAL A 620 -11.62 -22.99 0.56
N LEU A 621 -10.55 -23.62 1.06
CA LEU A 621 -10.02 -23.36 2.40
C LEU A 621 -8.91 -22.32 2.31
N SER A 622 -8.94 -21.35 3.22
CA SER A 622 -7.87 -20.36 3.35
C SER A 622 -7.59 -20.05 4.82
N ASP A 623 -6.35 -19.70 5.11
CA ASP A 623 -5.92 -19.29 6.44
C ASP A 623 -6.30 -17.83 6.70
N ILE A 624 -7.01 -17.53 7.80
CA ILE A 624 -7.51 -16.18 8.05
C ILE A 624 -6.45 -15.16 8.47
N TYR A 625 -5.27 -15.63 8.87
CA TYR A 625 -4.18 -14.79 9.38
C TYR A 625 -3.15 -14.48 8.30
N THR A 626 -3.10 -15.28 7.24
CA THR A 626 -2.15 -15.13 6.13
C THR A 626 -2.82 -15.00 4.76
N GLY A 627 -4.12 -15.27 4.64
CA GLY A 627 -4.83 -15.28 3.35
C GLY A 627 -4.42 -16.41 2.41
N ARG A 628 -3.52 -17.30 2.86
CA ARG A 628 -3.01 -18.40 2.05
C ARG A 628 -4.14 -19.38 1.76
N VAL A 629 -4.42 -19.58 0.48
CA VAL A 629 -5.30 -20.66 0.02
C VAL A 629 -4.60 -22.00 0.25
N LEU A 630 -5.27 -22.90 0.97
CA LEU A 630 -4.74 -24.21 1.31
C LEU A 630 -4.84 -25.15 0.10
N ASP A 631 -3.80 -25.95 -0.12
CA ASP A 631 -3.83 -27.00 -1.12
C ASP A 631 -4.74 -28.17 -0.68
N ASP A 632 -5.03 -29.09 -1.61
CA ASP A 632 -5.97 -30.19 -1.35
C ASP A 632 -5.42 -31.27 -0.40
N SER A 633 -4.09 -31.31 -0.19
CA SER A 633 -3.47 -32.20 0.80
C SER A 633 -3.52 -31.62 2.22
N GLU A 634 -3.61 -30.29 2.33
CA GLU A 634 -3.74 -29.58 3.59
C GLU A 634 -5.17 -29.60 4.13
N ARG A 635 -5.28 -29.76 5.46
CA ARG A 635 -6.56 -29.84 6.19
C ARG A 635 -7.55 -30.86 5.60
N SER A 636 -7.03 -32.02 5.20
CA SER A 636 -7.84 -33.14 4.69
C SER A 636 -8.90 -33.61 5.70
N ASP A 637 -8.60 -33.48 7.00
CA ASP A 637 -9.53 -33.70 8.12
C ASP A 637 -10.78 -32.82 7.99
N LEU A 638 -10.60 -31.51 7.78
CA LEU A 638 -11.70 -30.55 7.66
C LEU A 638 -12.43 -30.75 6.34
N ARG A 639 -11.70 -30.93 5.23
CA ARG A 639 -12.28 -31.15 3.90
C ARG A 639 -13.22 -32.35 3.88
N SER A 640 -12.87 -33.45 4.55
CA SER A 640 -13.68 -34.67 4.62
C SER A 640 -15.04 -34.48 5.30
N GLN A 641 -15.17 -33.44 6.14
CA GLN A 641 -16.39 -33.11 6.88
C GLN A 641 -17.29 -32.12 6.13
N LEU A 642 -16.80 -31.51 5.03
CA LEU A 642 -17.57 -30.54 4.27
C LEU A 642 -18.56 -31.24 3.34
N THR A 643 -19.80 -30.75 3.31
CA THR A 643 -20.83 -31.25 2.40
C THR A 643 -20.39 -31.04 0.95
N ALA A 644 -20.41 -32.11 0.14
CA ALA A 644 -20.13 -32.05 -1.28
C ALA A 644 -21.08 -31.09 -2.02
N THR A 645 -20.55 -30.38 -3.01
CA THR A 645 -21.33 -29.51 -3.89
C THR A 645 -21.89 -30.32 -5.07
N SER A 646 -23.15 -30.09 -5.44
CA SER A 646 -23.75 -30.71 -6.63
C SER A 646 -24.28 -29.64 -7.60
N PRO A 647 -23.89 -29.67 -8.89
CA PRO A 647 -24.46 -28.80 -9.91
C PRO A 647 -25.97 -28.97 -10.12
N SER A 648 -26.54 -30.08 -9.65
CA SER A 648 -27.97 -30.40 -9.78
C SER A 648 -28.85 -29.86 -8.64
N ILE A 649 -28.26 -29.31 -7.57
CA ILE A 649 -28.99 -28.74 -6.45
C ILE A 649 -29.26 -27.25 -6.73
N ALA A 650 -30.52 -26.84 -6.64
CA ALA A 650 -30.90 -25.44 -6.81
C ALA A 650 -30.43 -24.61 -5.60
N GLU A 651 -29.54 -23.65 -5.84
CA GLU A 651 -29.03 -22.73 -4.82
C GLU A 651 -29.66 -21.33 -4.94
N PRO A 652 -29.80 -20.57 -3.84
CA PRO A 652 -30.33 -19.21 -3.88
C PRO A 652 -29.52 -18.27 -4.75
N SER A 653 -30.21 -17.44 -5.53
CA SER A 653 -29.62 -16.39 -6.38
C SER A 653 -28.81 -15.35 -5.63
N GLN A 654 -29.10 -15.16 -4.34
CA GLN A 654 -28.39 -14.28 -3.42
C GLN A 654 -28.50 -14.86 -2.01
N TYR A 655 -27.41 -14.84 -1.25
CA TYR A 655 -27.44 -15.18 0.17
C TYR A 655 -27.56 -13.88 0.97
N ARG A 656 -28.53 -13.77 1.88
CA ARG A 656 -28.77 -12.58 2.68
C ARG A 656 -29.23 -12.94 4.09
N PRO A 657 -29.12 -12.01 5.07
CA PRO A 657 -29.75 -12.21 6.36
C PRO A 657 -31.25 -12.50 6.18
N PRO A 658 -31.82 -13.47 6.91
CA PRO A 658 -33.26 -13.81 6.80
C PRO A 658 -34.21 -12.62 7.05
N ARG A 659 -33.75 -11.62 7.81
CA ARG A 659 -34.49 -10.39 8.11
C ARG A 659 -34.53 -9.35 6.97
N GLN A 660 -33.73 -9.50 5.92
CA GLN A 660 -33.73 -8.56 4.79
C GLN A 660 -34.76 -8.96 3.74
N GLN A 661 -35.89 -8.26 3.71
CA GLN A 661 -37.00 -8.51 2.78
C GLN A 661 -36.93 -7.68 1.47
N ASP A 662 -36.27 -6.52 1.47
CA ASP A 662 -36.05 -5.69 0.27
C ASP A 662 -34.63 -5.89 -0.28
N ASP A 663 -34.59 -6.20 -1.57
CA ASP A 663 -33.41 -6.58 -2.34
C ASP A 663 -32.51 -5.40 -2.75
N TRP A 664 -33.09 -4.20 -2.92
CA TRP A 664 -32.45 -3.12 -3.66
C TRP A 664 -32.31 -1.82 -2.87
N LYS A 665 -33.17 -1.61 -1.87
CA LYS A 665 -33.13 -0.42 -1.00
C LYS A 665 -33.48 -0.77 0.45
N PRO A 666 -32.65 -1.58 1.14
CA PRO A 666 -32.92 -1.86 2.55
C PRO A 666 -32.95 -0.55 3.36
N LYS A 667 -33.94 -0.43 4.26
CA LYS A 667 -34.07 0.73 5.17
C LYS A 667 -32.79 0.90 5.99
N GLN A 668 -32.51 2.13 6.43
CA GLN A 668 -31.41 2.36 7.35
C GLN A 668 -31.62 1.53 8.63
N PRO A 669 -30.63 0.72 9.02
CA PRO A 669 -30.73 -0.08 10.23
C PRO A 669 -30.73 0.86 11.44
N VAL A 670 -31.67 0.65 12.36
CA VAL A 670 -31.64 1.24 13.70
C VAL A 670 -31.53 0.07 14.66
N VAL A 671 -30.37 -0.08 15.30
CA VAL A 671 -30.09 -1.21 16.18
C VAL A 671 -29.84 -0.69 17.59
N GLY A 672 -30.89 -0.70 18.40
CA GLY A 672 -30.87 -0.26 19.79
C GLY A 672 -30.65 1.25 19.97
N GLN A 673 -30.22 1.62 21.17
CA GLN A 673 -29.91 3.01 21.54
C GLN A 673 -28.42 3.16 21.86
N ARG A 674 -27.88 4.36 21.70
CA ARG A 674 -26.54 4.78 22.13
C ARG A 674 -26.61 5.97 23.06
N LYS A 675 -25.56 6.18 23.85
CA LYS A 675 -25.34 7.42 24.58
C LYS A 675 -24.56 8.37 23.68
N ASN A 676 -25.14 9.52 23.34
CA ASN A 676 -24.47 10.53 22.51
C ASN A 676 -23.19 11.02 23.23
N PRO A 677 -22.00 10.95 22.62
CA PRO A 677 -20.74 11.30 23.25
C PRO A 677 -20.59 12.81 23.49
N ILE A 678 -21.36 13.64 22.77
CA ILE A 678 -21.34 15.10 22.91
C ILE A 678 -22.27 15.55 24.04
N THR A 679 -23.51 15.06 24.03
CA THR A 679 -24.56 15.54 24.96
C THR A 679 -24.71 14.67 26.21
N GLY A 680 -24.27 13.40 26.16
CA GLY A 680 -24.50 12.41 27.20
C GLY A 680 -25.93 11.88 27.29
N GLU A 681 -26.83 12.28 26.38
CA GLU A 681 -28.23 11.83 26.32
C GLU A 681 -28.36 10.54 25.52
N MET A 682 -29.42 9.77 25.78
CA MET A 682 -29.71 8.54 25.04
C MET A 682 -30.44 8.88 23.73
N GLU A 683 -30.01 8.27 22.63
CA GLU A 683 -30.61 8.44 21.31
C GLU A 683 -30.65 7.11 20.54
N PRO A 684 -31.50 6.96 19.51
CA PRO A 684 -31.44 5.82 18.62
C PRO A 684 -30.05 5.72 17.96
N ARG A 685 -29.47 4.52 17.93
CA ARG A 685 -28.20 4.31 17.24
C ARG A 685 -28.46 4.32 15.73
N ALA A 686 -27.85 5.29 15.03
CA ALA A 686 -27.91 5.42 13.59
C ALA A 686 -26.57 5.03 12.97
N PHE A 687 -26.62 4.24 11.90
CA PHE A 687 -25.46 3.90 11.08
C PHE A 687 -25.58 4.68 9.77
N LEU A 688 -24.66 5.62 9.54
CA LEU A 688 -24.64 6.36 8.29
C LEU A 688 -24.40 5.36 7.14
N LYS A 689 -25.39 5.24 6.26
CA LYS A 689 -25.31 4.41 5.06
C LYS A 689 -25.67 5.25 3.83
N THR A 690 -24.73 5.37 2.91
CA THR A 690 -24.84 6.21 1.72
C THR A 690 -25.29 5.44 0.49
N TYR A 691 -24.92 4.15 0.35
CA TYR A 691 -25.40 3.24 -0.72
C TYR A 691 -25.07 1.78 -0.38
N GLY A 692 -25.85 0.81 -0.85
CA GLY A 692 -25.46 -0.61 -0.81
C GLY A 692 -26.65 -1.56 -0.76
N CYS A 693 -26.49 -2.74 -1.38
CA CYS A 693 -27.54 -3.75 -1.49
C CYS A 693 -27.75 -4.58 -0.21
N ASP A 694 -26.75 -4.69 0.68
CA ASP A 694 -26.95 -5.32 1.99
C ASP A 694 -27.53 -4.34 3.00
N GLY A 695 -28.45 -4.79 3.86
CA GLY A 695 -28.99 -4.00 4.97
C GLY A 695 -28.07 -3.91 6.19
N GLY A 696 -26.79 -4.28 6.04
CA GLY A 696 -25.82 -4.49 7.12
C GLY A 696 -26.09 -5.69 8.03
N VAL A 697 -25.06 -6.15 8.73
CA VAL A 697 -25.08 -7.31 9.64
C VAL A 697 -24.57 -6.90 11.02
N ASP A 698 -25.33 -7.28 12.05
CA ASP A 698 -24.94 -7.08 13.43
C ASP A 698 -24.28 -8.36 13.95
N TYR A 699 -23.01 -8.26 14.34
CA TYR A 699 -22.25 -9.35 14.96
C TYR A 699 -22.17 -9.22 16.50
N GLY A 700 -22.79 -8.21 17.08
CA GLY A 700 -22.88 -8.01 18.53
C GLY A 700 -22.09 -6.79 18.99
N ASP A 701 -20.77 -6.76 18.81
CA ASP A 701 -19.93 -5.59 19.12
C ASP A 701 -19.61 -4.78 17.86
N LEU A 702 -19.50 -5.46 16.72
CA LEU A 702 -19.29 -4.84 15.42
C LEU A 702 -20.57 -4.90 14.58
N TYR A 703 -20.84 -3.81 13.87
CA TYR A 703 -21.85 -3.76 12.82
C TYR A 703 -21.14 -3.54 11.49
N THR A 704 -21.42 -4.34 10.48
CA THR A 704 -20.75 -4.27 9.17
C THR A 704 -21.77 -4.01 8.07
N LEU A 705 -21.38 -3.25 7.05
CA LEU A 705 -22.29 -2.86 5.98
C LEU A 705 -21.53 -2.44 4.72
N ARG A 706 -22.24 -2.48 3.59
CA ARG A 706 -21.84 -1.70 2.43
C ARG A 706 -22.39 -0.29 2.53
N SER A 707 -21.49 0.69 2.49
CA SER A 707 -21.82 2.11 2.40
C SER A 707 -21.02 2.75 1.27
N GLY A 708 -21.38 2.39 0.04
CA GLY A 708 -20.56 2.62 -1.14
C GLY A 708 -19.39 1.64 -1.20
N THR A 709 -18.42 1.80 -0.30
CA THR A 709 -17.31 0.85 -0.09
C THR A 709 -17.64 -0.12 1.07
N ALA A 710 -16.70 -0.99 1.41
CA ALA A 710 -16.78 -1.77 2.64
C ALA A 710 -16.75 -0.83 3.85
N ALA A 711 -17.59 -1.06 4.86
CA ALA A 711 -17.65 -0.21 6.04
C ALA A 711 -18.01 -1.02 7.29
N PHE A 712 -17.68 -0.46 8.45
CA PHE A 712 -18.07 -1.01 9.74
C PHE A 712 -18.34 0.09 10.77
N TYR A 713 -18.94 -0.30 11.88
CA TYR A 713 -19.21 0.52 13.05
C TYR A 713 -18.89 -0.31 14.30
N ASP A 714 -18.02 0.21 15.15
CA ASP A 714 -17.69 -0.36 16.45
C ASP A 714 -18.65 0.20 17.51
N LYS A 715 -19.54 -0.68 18.00
CA LYS A 715 -20.56 -0.33 19.00
C LYS A 715 -19.98 -0.20 20.41
N THR A 716 -18.77 -0.69 20.66
CA THR A 716 -18.14 -0.61 22.01
C THR A 716 -17.75 0.82 22.37
N ILE A 717 -17.50 1.66 21.36
CA ILE A 717 -17.10 3.06 21.52
C ILE A 717 -17.97 4.03 20.72
N GLU A 718 -18.97 3.55 19.97
CA GLU A 718 -19.79 4.36 19.06
C GLU A 718 -18.96 5.09 18.00
N SER A 719 -18.18 4.33 17.22
CA SER A 719 -17.12 4.86 16.33
C SER A 719 -17.59 5.87 15.29
N GLY A 720 -18.88 5.88 14.94
CA GLY A 720 -19.33 6.37 13.64
C GLY A 720 -19.08 5.34 12.54
N THR A 721 -19.55 5.59 11.32
CA THR A 721 -19.30 4.70 10.19
C THR A 721 -17.86 4.88 9.72
N VAL A 722 -17.06 3.83 9.82
CA VAL A 722 -15.67 3.76 9.33
C VAL A 722 -15.69 3.16 7.93
N PHE A 723 -15.11 3.86 6.96
CA PHE A 723 -15.03 3.41 5.57
C PHE A 723 -13.69 2.73 5.32
N LEU A 724 -13.73 1.51 4.79
CA LEU A 724 -12.57 0.77 4.31
C LEU A 724 -12.37 1.08 2.83
N SER A 725 -11.93 2.31 2.55
CA SER A 725 -11.75 2.84 1.20
C SER A 725 -10.81 1.98 0.36
N GLY A 726 -11.20 1.67 -0.87
CA GLY A 726 -10.40 0.91 -1.81
C GLY A 726 -11.03 -0.43 -2.20
N PRO A 727 -11.17 -1.39 -1.28
CA PRO A 727 -11.92 -2.62 -1.54
C PRO A 727 -13.43 -2.37 -1.63
N ARG A 728 -14.12 -3.39 -2.12
CA ARG A 728 -15.58 -3.41 -2.24
C ARG A 728 -16.10 -4.68 -1.58
N SER A 729 -17.11 -4.55 -0.71
CA SER A 729 -17.90 -5.71 -0.29
C SER A 729 -18.83 -6.22 -1.41
N GLY A 730 -19.19 -7.49 -1.34
CA GLY A 730 -20.12 -8.16 -2.24
C GLY A 730 -21.53 -7.54 -2.28
N CYS A 731 -22.41 -8.11 -3.11
CA CYS A 731 -23.84 -7.80 -3.02
C CYS A 731 -24.47 -8.40 -1.76
N THR A 732 -23.85 -9.48 -1.26
CA THR A 732 -24.01 -10.01 0.09
C THR A 732 -22.95 -9.38 1.00
N ASN A 733 -23.30 -9.01 2.24
CA ASN A 733 -22.30 -8.53 3.19
C ASN A 733 -21.20 -9.58 3.31
N SER A 734 -19.96 -9.19 3.06
CA SER A 734 -18.79 -10.10 3.08
C SER A 734 -17.87 -9.77 4.24
N ILE A 735 -18.11 -8.67 4.95
CA ILE A 735 -17.24 -8.16 6.01
C ILE A 735 -17.62 -8.90 7.29
N ILE A 736 -16.71 -9.75 7.80
CA ILE A 736 -17.03 -10.69 8.88
C ILE A 736 -15.95 -10.65 9.96
N PRO A 737 -16.28 -10.24 11.20
CA PRO A 737 -15.40 -10.42 12.34
C PRO A 737 -15.36 -11.91 12.70
N SER A 738 -14.17 -12.52 12.74
CA SER A 738 -13.98 -13.90 13.17
C SER A 738 -12.51 -14.18 13.46
N GLY A 739 -12.24 -14.97 14.50
CA GLY A 739 -10.89 -15.41 14.87
C GLY A 739 -9.96 -14.26 15.29
N GLY A 740 -10.50 -13.17 15.82
CA GLY A 740 -9.76 -12.00 16.26
C GLY A 740 -9.41 -11.00 15.16
N VAL A 741 -9.89 -11.20 13.94
CA VAL A 741 -9.61 -10.34 12.77
C VAL A 741 -10.90 -9.98 12.02
N LEU A 742 -10.91 -8.84 11.32
CA LEU A 742 -12.00 -8.46 10.42
C LEU A 742 -11.68 -8.94 9.00
N ASN A 743 -12.39 -9.97 8.54
CA ASN A 743 -12.20 -10.55 7.22
C ASN A 743 -13.02 -9.79 6.17
N VAL A 744 -12.39 -9.43 5.06
CA VAL A 744 -13.00 -8.78 3.88
C VAL A 744 -12.65 -9.61 2.62
N PRO A 745 -13.27 -10.80 2.44
CA PRO A 745 -13.10 -11.64 1.27
C PRO A 745 -13.54 -10.92 -0.02
N TYR A 746 -12.90 -11.27 -1.13
CA TYR A 746 -13.02 -10.56 -2.40
C TYR A 746 -14.27 -10.97 -3.19
N PHE A 747 -15.41 -10.35 -2.90
CA PHE A 747 -16.70 -10.64 -3.55
C PHE A 747 -16.98 -9.70 -4.72
N TYR A 748 -16.03 -9.59 -5.65
CA TYR A 748 -16.12 -8.64 -6.77
C TYR A 748 -16.34 -9.33 -8.11
N GLU A 749 -15.98 -10.61 -8.28
CA GLU A 749 -16.05 -11.24 -9.60
C GLU A 749 -17.45 -11.12 -10.19
N GLY A 750 -17.50 -10.86 -11.50
CA GLY A 750 -18.72 -10.51 -12.21
C GLY A 750 -19.22 -9.08 -11.95
N CYS A 751 -18.52 -8.20 -11.23
CA CYS A 751 -18.67 -6.73 -11.35
C CYS A 751 -17.59 -6.11 -12.25
N THR A 752 -17.95 -4.93 -12.71
CA THR A 752 -17.24 -3.98 -13.57
C THR A 752 -17.13 -2.61 -12.90
N CYS A 753 -17.10 -2.62 -11.58
CA CYS A 753 -17.16 -1.44 -10.74
C CYS A 753 -15.74 -0.88 -10.53
N SER A 754 -15.55 0.42 -10.65
CA SER A 754 -14.24 1.08 -10.59
C SER A 754 -13.63 1.26 -9.19
N TYR A 755 -13.90 0.33 -8.26
CA TYR A 755 -13.24 0.34 -6.96
C TYR A 755 -11.79 -0.08 -7.12
N PRO A 756 -10.82 0.71 -6.61
CA PRO A 756 -9.43 0.58 -7.00
C PRO A 756 -8.76 -0.69 -6.51
N LEU A 757 -9.23 -1.37 -5.46
CA LEU A 757 -8.51 -2.50 -4.88
C LEU A 757 -9.32 -3.80 -5.01
N PRO A 758 -9.19 -4.51 -6.15
CA PRO A 758 -9.90 -5.76 -6.40
C PRO A 758 -9.19 -6.94 -5.73
N THR A 759 -9.25 -7.03 -4.40
CA THR A 759 -8.52 -8.05 -3.61
C THR A 759 -9.24 -8.39 -2.31
N ALA A 760 -8.88 -9.53 -1.70
CA ALA A 760 -9.34 -9.92 -0.38
C ALA A 760 -8.35 -9.39 0.64
N MET A 761 -8.81 -9.16 1.86
CA MET A 761 -7.94 -8.77 2.96
C MET A 761 -8.50 -9.21 4.30
N SER A 762 -7.64 -9.22 5.31
CA SER A 762 -8.08 -9.16 6.71
C SER A 762 -7.43 -8.00 7.43
N LEU A 763 -8.11 -7.49 8.44
CA LEU A 763 -7.65 -6.39 9.28
C LEU A 763 -7.50 -6.84 10.73
N VAL A 764 -6.53 -6.25 11.42
CA VAL A 764 -6.24 -6.47 12.85
C VAL A 764 -6.44 -5.19 13.65
N SER A 765 -6.84 -5.31 14.91
CA SER A 765 -6.96 -4.16 15.82
C SER A 765 -5.62 -3.46 16.02
N MET A 766 -5.65 -2.15 15.85
CA MET A 766 -4.52 -1.26 16.01
C MET A 766 -4.67 -0.44 17.30
N PRO A 767 -3.56 0.03 17.88
CA PRO A 767 -3.61 0.88 19.07
C PRO A 767 -4.25 2.25 18.72
N GLU A 768 -4.71 2.98 19.74
CA GLU A 768 -5.47 4.24 19.57
C GLU A 768 -4.66 5.35 18.88
N GLN A 769 -3.33 5.22 18.85
CA GLN A 769 -2.40 6.09 18.13
C GLN A 769 -2.48 5.91 16.61
N HIS A 770 -2.91 4.74 16.12
CA HIS A 770 -3.03 4.48 14.70
C HIS A 770 -4.07 5.40 14.06
N GLU A 771 -3.74 6.06 12.96
CA GLU A 771 -4.64 7.01 12.31
C GLU A 771 -5.72 6.30 11.49
N GLN A 772 -6.98 6.55 11.82
CA GLN A 772 -8.13 6.11 11.03
C GLN A 772 -9.32 7.00 11.36
N TRP A 773 -10.14 7.32 10.36
CA TRP A 773 -11.22 8.31 10.46
C TRP A 773 -12.58 7.68 10.21
N ALA A 774 -13.62 8.32 10.74
CA ALA A 774 -15.01 7.92 10.62
C ALA A 774 -15.89 9.10 10.19
N SER A 775 -17.13 8.81 9.83
CA SER A 775 -18.18 9.82 9.67
C SER A 775 -19.30 9.55 10.64
N TRP A 776 -19.70 10.59 11.39
CA TRP A 776 -20.69 10.48 12.45
C TRP A 776 -22.12 10.81 11.99
N GLY A 777 -22.28 11.66 10.97
CA GLY A 777 -23.56 12.09 10.40
C GLY A 777 -23.95 13.53 10.74
N LYS A 778 -24.91 14.10 9.99
CA LYS A 778 -25.34 15.51 10.08
C LYS A 778 -26.34 15.81 11.21
N SER A 779 -26.22 15.17 12.37
CA SER A 779 -27.15 15.44 13.48
C SER A 779 -26.91 16.83 14.07
N GLU A 780 -27.97 17.64 14.20
CA GLU A 780 -27.90 18.89 14.95
C GLU A 780 -27.66 18.60 16.44
N VAL A 781 -26.68 19.29 17.02
CA VAL A 781 -26.44 19.21 18.47
C VAL A 781 -27.30 20.28 19.16
N PRO A 782 -28.24 19.92 20.04
CA PRO A 782 -29.13 20.91 20.65
C PRO A 782 -28.35 21.94 21.49
N ALA A 783 -28.78 23.20 21.41
CA ALA A 783 -28.15 24.28 22.17
C ALA A 783 -28.21 24.02 23.69
N GLY A 784 -27.13 24.33 24.39
CA GLY A 784 -27.01 24.15 25.84
C GLY A 784 -26.84 22.69 26.29
N LYS A 785 -26.61 21.76 25.36
CA LYS A 785 -26.47 20.32 25.67
C LYS A 785 -25.04 19.80 25.52
N ILE A 786 -24.12 20.51 24.89
CA ILE A 786 -22.74 20.03 24.73
C ILE A 786 -22.08 19.94 26.11
N GLN A 787 -21.65 18.74 26.50
CA GLN A 787 -20.94 18.48 27.76
C GLN A 787 -19.50 18.01 27.52
N ARG A 788 -19.22 17.45 26.33
CA ARG A 788 -17.90 16.98 25.96
C ARG A 788 -17.71 17.06 24.46
N ILE A 789 -16.56 17.53 23.98
CA ILE A 789 -16.29 17.62 22.54
C ILE A 789 -14.80 17.83 22.31
N GLY A 790 -14.28 17.26 21.22
CA GLY A 790 -12.98 17.59 20.67
C GLY A 790 -13.14 18.34 19.34
N ILE A 791 -12.31 19.34 19.09
CA ILE A 791 -12.17 20.01 17.79
C ILE A 791 -10.76 19.72 17.30
N ASN A 792 -10.65 19.09 16.13
CA ASN A 792 -9.38 18.78 15.48
C ASN A 792 -9.20 19.67 14.25
N PHE A 793 -8.29 20.64 14.36
CA PHE A 793 -8.13 21.68 13.35
C PHE A 793 -7.36 21.15 12.13
N GLY A 794 -8.00 21.11 10.97
CA GLY A 794 -7.39 20.66 9.70
C GLY A 794 -7.43 19.15 9.45
N ALA A 795 -7.96 18.37 10.41
CA ALA A 795 -8.12 16.93 10.27
C ALA A 795 -9.00 16.53 9.06
N PRO A 796 -8.83 15.32 8.51
CA PRO A 796 -9.56 14.87 7.34
C PRO A 796 -10.85 14.11 7.66
N GLY A 797 -11.26 14.04 8.93
CA GLY A 797 -12.53 13.44 9.36
C GLY A 797 -12.71 13.34 10.87
N ASP A 798 -13.87 12.83 11.28
CA ASP A 798 -14.23 12.70 12.69
C ASP A 798 -13.58 11.47 13.32
N ARG A 799 -13.39 11.50 14.64
CA ARG A 799 -12.87 10.35 15.39
C ARG A 799 -13.26 10.36 16.86
N ILE A 800 -13.74 9.23 17.39
CA ILE A 800 -13.94 9.05 18.83
C ILE A 800 -12.74 8.39 19.50
N THR A 801 -12.43 8.84 20.72
CA THR A 801 -11.43 8.21 21.60
C THR A 801 -12.09 7.19 22.51
N ARG A 802 -11.33 6.20 22.99
CA ARG A 802 -11.76 5.26 24.05
C ARG A 802 -12.11 5.98 25.34
N SER A 803 -11.55 7.16 25.55
CA SER A 803 -11.89 8.01 26.69
C SER A 803 -13.31 8.59 26.61
N GLY A 804 -13.95 8.57 25.43
CA GLY A 804 -15.31 9.02 25.17
C GLY A 804 -15.42 10.43 24.59
N THR A 805 -14.31 11.08 24.20
CA THR A 805 -14.35 12.35 23.46
C THR A 805 -14.52 12.06 21.98
N LEU A 806 -15.60 12.56 21.37
CA LEU A 806 -15.77 12.65 19.92
C LEU A 806 -15.07 13.91 19.41
N TRP A 807 -14.05 13.72 18.59
CA TRP A 807 -13.30 14.76 17.90
C TRP A 807 -13.91 15.02 16.54
N LEU A 808 -14.30 16.27 16.30
CA LEU A 808 -14.84 16.73 15.04
C LEU A 808 -13.75 17.39 14.21
N ASP A 809 -13.74 17.13 12.91
CA ASP A 809 -12.88 17.87 11.99
C ASP A 809 -13.34 19.33 11.82
N TYR A 810 -12.40 20.26 11.83
CA TYR A 810 -12.71 21.68 11.66
C TYR A 810 -11.70 22.42 10.74
N PRO A 811 -12.15 23.07 9.66
CA PRO A 811 -13.50 22.97 9.10
C PRO A 811 -13.78 21.54 8.64
N SER A 812 -15.07 21.17 8.62
CA SER A 812 -15.45 19.81 8.23
C SER A 812 -15.22 19.57 6.74
N VAL A 813 -14.42 18.55 6.44
CA VAL A 813 -13.97 18.14 5.10
C VAL A 813 -14.01 16.61 4.92
N GLY A 814 -14.10 15.84 6.00
CA GLY A 814 -14.13 14.38 6.04
C GLY A 814 -15.50 13.74 5.85
N GLY A 815 -16.50 14.53 5.48
CA GLY A 815 -17.86 14.07 5.23
C GLY A 815 -18.87 14.56 6.27
N PRO A 816 -20.02 13.89 6.41
CA PRO A 816 -21.03 14.27 7.40
C PRO A 816 -20.51 14.23 8.84
N SER A 817 -20.38 15.40 9.44
CA SER A 817 -20.08 15.60 10.87
C SER A 817 -21.27 16.23 11.61
N PRO A 818 -21.37 16.08 12.93
CA PRO A 818 -22.38 16.75 13.75
C PRO A 818 -22.34 18.26 13.57
N ILE A 819 -23.52 18.89 13.50
CA ILE A 819 -23.62 20.33 13.27
C ILE A 819 -23.47 21.06 14.61
N ILE A 820 -22.42 21.87 14.72
CA ILE A 820 -22.10 22.71 15.89
C ILE A 820 -22.03 24.19 15.52
N ASP A 821 -22.34 25.07 16.48
CA ASP A 821 -22.18 26.52 16.32
C ASP A 821 -20.76 26.91 16.75
N ALA A 822 -19.82 26.82 15.80
CA ALA A 822 -18.41 27.12 16.00
C ALA A 822 -17.85 28.06 14.94
N LYS A 823 -17.10 29.07 15.37
CA LYS A 823 -16.53 30.11 14.49
C LYS A 823 -15.07 30.38 14.81
N ALA A 824 -14.22 30.22 13.80
CA ALA A 824 -12.84 30.68 13.80
C ALA A 824 -12.71 32.09 13.18
N SER A 825 -11.81 32.90 13.74
CA SER A 825 -11.49 34.26 13.30
C SER A 825 -9.98 34.39 13.04
N GLY A 826 -9.62 35.11 11.97
CA GLY A 826 -8.22 35.32 11.53
C GLY A 826 -7.99 34.80 10.10
N MET A 827 -6.86 35.18 9.49
CA MET A 827 -6.39 34.56 8.23
C MET A 827 -5.85 33.18 8.56
N THR A 828 -6.75 32.21 8.75
CA THR A 828 -6.40 30.88 9.24
C THR A 828 -6.11 29.94 8.08
N ARG A 829 -4.92 29.33 8.07
CA ARG A 829 -4.55 28.24 7.15
C ARG A 829 -4.63 26.92 7.90
N TYR A 830 -5.38 25.97 7.35
CA TYR A 830 -5.47 24.61 7.87
C TYR A 830 -4.46 23.71 7.17
N ARG A 831 -3.69 22.98 7.96
CA ARG A 831 -2.68 22.03 7.50
C ARG A 831 -2.97 20.66 8.07
N TYR A 832 -2.70 19.64 7.27
CA TYR A 832 -2.75 18.25 7.67
C TYR A 832 -1.43 17.60 7.29
N GLN A 833 -0.88 16.82 8.20
CA GLN A 833 0.14 15.83 7.94
C GLN A 833 -0.32 14.50 8.54
N HIS A 834 0.12 13.40 7.97
CA HIS A 834 -0.19 12.10 8.55
C HIS A 834 0.51 11.94 9.91
N SER A 835 -0.18 11.37 10.89
CA SER A 835 0.33 11.14 12.24
C SER A 835 1.57 10.26 12.34
N LEU A 836 1.95 9.55 11.28
CA LEU A 836 3.20 8.77 11.25
C LEU A 836 4.44 9.66 11.38
N TRP A 837 4.36 10.93 11.01
CA TRP A 837 5.47 11.88 11.12
C TRP A 837 5.68 12.40 12.54
N MET A 838 4.70 12.20 13.42
CA MET A 838 4.78 12.63 14.82
C MET A 838 5.88 11.85 15.56
N GLN A 839 6.65 12.58 16.35
CA GLN A 839 7.72 12.05 17.17
C GLN A 839 7.26 11.92 18.64
N GLY A 840 7.86 10.97 19.36
CA GLY A 840 7.56 10.69 20.75
C GLY A 840 6.23 9.97 20.99
N ASP A 841 5.90 9.78 22.27
CA ASP A 841 4.80 8.91 22.70
C ASP A 841 3.48 9.69 22.90
N ALA A 842 3.12 10.52 21.92
CA ALA A 842 1.87 11.26 21.95
C ALA A 842 0.68 10.31 22.13
N LYS A 843 -0.24 10.64 23.04
CA LYS A 843 -1.44 9.80 23.27
C LYS A 843 -2.36 9.77 22.03
N TYR A 844 -2.53 10.92 21.39
CA TYR A 844 -3.39 11.10 20.21
C TYR A 844 -2.60 11.82 19.10
N PRO A 845 -1.60 11.18 18.47
CA PRO A 845 -0.73 11.84 17.49
C PRO A 845 -1.53 12.39 16.29
N TRP A 846 -2.64 11.76 15.92
CA TRP A 846 -3.58 12.22 14.89
C TRP A 846 -4.38 13.48 15.25
N VAL A 847 -4.43 13.88 16.53
CA VAL A 847 -4.91 15.22 16.93
C VAL A 847 -3.83 16.25 16.69
N ASN A 848 -2.58 15.91 17.04
CA ASN A 848 -1.46 16.84 16.94
C ASN A 848 -0.99 17.05 15.50
N ALA A 849 -1.14 16.06 14.61
CA ALA A 849 -0.58 16.08 13.26
C ALA A 849 -1.26 17.06 12.27
N SER A 850 -2.42 17.59 12.61
CA SER A 850 -3.08 18.67 11.88
C SER A 850 -3.06 19.96 12.70
N ALA A 851 -3.11 21.11 12.04
CA ALA A 851 -3.05 22.41 12.70
C ALA A 851 -3.81 23.52 11.97
N ALA A 852 -4.32 24.48 12.75
CA ALA A 852 -4.71 25.80 12.30
C ALA A 852 -3.60 26.80 12.60
N GLU A 853 -3.07 27.43 11.56
CA GLU A 853 -2.06 28.48 11.64
C GLU A 853 -2.68 29.84 11.36
N GLY A 854 -2.32 30.87 12.13
CA GLY A 854 -2.88 32.22 12.03
C GLY A 854 -4.24 32.41 12.70
N LEU A 855 -4.74 31.41 13.43
CA LEU A 855 -5.98 31.49 14.21
C LEU A 855 -5.85 32.54 15.32
N ARG A 856 -6.77 33.50 15.39
CA ARG A 856 -6.78 34.54 16.45
C ARG A 856 -7.85 34.31 17.51
N GLU A 857 -8.99 33.80 17.11
CA GLU A 857 -10.09 33.52 18.02
C GLU A 857 -10.86 32.30 17.53
N PHE A 858 -11.27 31.44 18.46
CA PHE A 858 -12.23 30.38 18.21
C PHE A 858 -13.34 30.44 19.24
N LYS A 859 -14.58 30.49 18.76
CA LYS A 859 -15.80 30.49 19.58
C LYS A 859 -16.58 29.22 19.36
N LEU A 860 -17.00 28.58 20.44
CA LEU A 860 -17.89 27.42 20.42
C LEU A 860 -19.09 27.67 21.32
N LYS A 861 -20.28 27.71 20.72
CA LYS A 861 -21.57 27.90 21.39
C LYS A 861 -22.29 26.57 21.62
N GLY A 862 -23.40 26.63 22.37
CA GLY A 862 -24.24 25.47 22.65
C GLY A 862 -23.73 24.60 23.81
N LEU A 863 -22.73 25.07 24.55
CA LEU A 863 -22.20 24.41 25.74
C LEU A 863 -23.21 24.43 26.88
N LYS A 864 -23.31 23.32 27.62
CA LYS A 864 -24.10 23.29 28.85
C LYS A 864 -23.41 24.16 29.90
N PRO A 865 -24.09 25.12 30.57
CA PRO A 865 -23.45 25.95 31.57
C PRO A 865 -22.76 25.14 32.68
N GLY A 866 -21.58 25.60 33.10
CA GLY A 866 -20.78 24.95 34.14
C GLY A 866 -19.28 25.19 33.98
N ASN A 867 -18.51 24.46 34.77
CA ASN A 867 -17.04 24.47 34.68
C ASN A 867 -16.57 23.37 33.73
N TYR A 868 -15.49 23.65 33.01
CA TYR A 868 -14.88 22.74 32.06
C TYR A 868 -13.39 22.60 32.31
N THR A 869 -12.92 21.38 32.12
CA THR A 869 -11.52 21.11 31.80
C THR A 869 -11.33 21.34 30.31
N VAL A 870 -10.44 22.28 29.97
CA VAL A 870 -10.03 22.65 28.60
C VAL A 870 -8.62 22.12 28.37
N ARG A 871 -8.43 21.32 27.31
CA ARG A 871 -7.11 20.90 26.85
C ARG A 871 -6.82 21.42 25.47
N LEU A 872 -5.63 21.98 25.29
CA LEU A 872 -5.15 22.51 24.02
C LEU A 872 -3.97 21.65 23.55
N TYR A 873 -3.97 21.28 22.28
CA TYR A 873 -2.99 20.39 21.67
C TYR A 873 -2.21 21.14 20.60
N PHE A 874 -0.90 20.93 20.55
CA PHE A 874 0.02 21.62 19.65
C PHE A 874 1.10 20.67 19.12
N ASN A 875 1.65 21.00 17.96
CA ASN A 875 2.95 20.56 17.48
C ASN A 875 3.60 21.71 16.69
N GLU A 876 4.90 21.64 16.44
CA GLU A 876 5.55 22.49 15.43
C GLU A 876 5.91 21.63 14.21
N PRO A 877 5.20 21.78 13.07
CA PRO A 877 5.42 20.95 11.89
C PRO A 877 6.51 21.49 10.95
N ASP A 878 6.92 22.74 11.11
CA ASP A 878 7.97 23.38 10.32
C ASP A 878 9.28 23.46 11.13
N ALA A 879 10.43 23.54 10.47
CA ALA A 879 11.73 23.66 11.14
C ALA A 879 11.96 25.09 11.69
N VAL A 880 11.08 25.55 12.58
CA VAL A 880 11.11 26.86 13.25
C VAL A 880 11.97 26.76 14.51
N ALA A 881 12.92 27.68 14.68
CA ALA A 881 13.81 27.65 15.85
C ALA A 881 13.08 28.15 17.11
N ALA A 882 13.54 27.67 18.27
CA ALA A 882 13.06 28.19 19.55
C ALA A 882 13.21 29.71 19.63
N GLY A 883 12.17 30.38 20.09
CA GLY A 883 12.05 31.82 20.23
C GLY A 883 11.52 32.53 18.99
N GLU A 884 11.32 31.84 17.85
CA GLU A 884 10.83 32.45 16.60
C GLU A 884 9.30 32.51 16.49
N ARG A 885 8.59 31.59 17.13
CA ARG A 885 7.13 31.58 17.23
C ARG A 885 6.71 31.62 18.69
N LEU A 886 6.15 32.75 19.12
CA LEU A 886 5.73 33.00 20.49
C LEU A 886 4.27 33.45 20.52
N GLN A 887 3.44 32.69 21.24
CA GLN A 887 2.01 32.96 21.30
C GLN A 887 1.48 33.05 22.73
N THR A 888 0.47 33.88 22.92
CA THR A 888 -0.28 34.03 24.16
C THR A 888 -1.64 33.36 24.00
N ILE A 889 -1.96 32.49 24.97
CA ILE A 889 -3.21 31.74 25.04
C ILE A 889 -4.13 32.42 26.04
N GLN A 890 -5.36 32.68 25.62
CA GLN A 890 -6.42 33.25 26.45
C GLN A 890 -7.66 32.35 26.43
N LEU A 891 -8.29 32.16 27.59
CA LEU A 891 -9.58 31.48 27.71
C LEU A 891 -10.55 32.41 28.44
N GLN A 892 -11.74 32.64 27.87
CA GLN A 892 -12.73 33.57 28.41
C GLN A 892 -12.18 34.99 28.68
N GLY A 893 -11.22 35.44 27.85
CA GLY A 893 -10.54 36.73 28.01
C GLY A 893 -9.41 36.77 29.03
N SER A 894 -9.23 35.70 29.83
CA SER A 894 -8.13 35.58 30.79
C SER A 894 -6.88 34.99 30.15
N THR A 895 -5.72 35.59 30.37
CA THR A 895 -4.43 35.04 29.92
C THR A 895 -4.07 33.79 30.72
N MET A 896 -3.92 32.67 30.00
CA MET A 896 -3.60 31.37 30.57
C MET A 896 -2.11 31.04 30.48
N LYS A 897 -1.48 31.45 29.37
CA LYS A 897 -0.04 31.28 29.14
C LYS A 897 0.44 32.36 28.18
N GLU A 898 1.51 33.06 28.53
CA GLU A 898 2.13 34.11 27.74
C GLU A 898 3.48 33.62 27.19
N GLY A 899 3.83 34.03 25.97
CA GLY A 899 5.11 33.67 25.35
C GLY A 899 5.31 32.16 25.16
N PHE A 900 4.22 31.41 24.92
CA PHE A 900 4.29 29.98 24.67
C PHE A 900 5.05 29.69 23.38
N ASP A 901 6.12 28.92 23.51
CA ASP A 901 6.97 28.44 22.43
C ASP A 901 6.80 26.93 22.29
N VAL A 902 6.15 26.51 21.20
CA VAL A 902 5.88 25.09 20.97
C VAL A 902 7.18 24.32 20.76
N THR A 903 8.13 24.85 19.98
CA THR A 903 9.41 24.17 19.69
C THR A 903 10.24 24.00 20.96
N ALA A 904 10.36 25.04 21.78
CA ALA A 904 11.15 24.98 23.00
C ALA A 904 10.54 24.03 24.05
N GLU A 905 9.20 23.96 24.15
CA GLU A 905 8.53 23.17 25.17
C GLU A 905 8.24 21.72 24.74
N SER A 906 8.04 21.44 23.46
CA SER A 906 7.78 20.08 22.95
C SER A 906 9.07 19.24 22.81
N GLY A 907 10.23 19.90 22.73
CA GLY A 907 11.52 19.26 22.47
C GLY A 907 11.91 19.19 20.99
N GLY A 908 11.12 19.79 20.10
CA GLY A 908 11.50 20.00 18.70
C GLY A 908 10.39 19.73 17.68
N LEU A 909 10.83 19.60 16.42
CA LEU A 909 9.97 19.38 15.25
C LEU A 909 9.12 18.12 15.42
N MET A 910 7.82 18.22 15.12
CA MET A 910 6.86 17.12 15.17
C MET A 910 6.69 16.43 16.53
N HIS A 911 7.14 17.05 17.63
CA HIS A 911 6.80 16.59 18.98
C HIS A 911 5.45 17.15 19.43
N ALA A 912 4.59 16.28 19.96
CA ALA A 912 3.31 16.70 20.53
C ALA A 912 3.49 17.35 21.91
N ILE A 913 2.75 18.42 22.16
CA ILE A 913 2.56 18.97 23.51
C ILE A 913 1.07 19.27 23.74
N SER A 914 0.63 19.12 24.98
CA SER A 914 -0.73 19.50 25.38
C SER A 914 -0.72 20.29 26.69
N LEU A 915 -1.58 21.30 26.77
CA LEU A 915 -1.80 22.12 27.95
C LEU A 915 -3.19 21.84 28.50
N GLN A 916 -3.32 21.70 29.82
CA GLN A 916 -4.60 21.44 30.49
C GLN A 916 -4.93 22.58 31.47
N PHE A 917 -6.14 23.12 31.36
CA PHE A 917 -6.69 24.14 32.26
C PHE A 917 -8.02 23.64 32.83
N GLN A 918 -8.20 23.72 34.15
CA GLN A 918 -9.39 23.21 34.84
C GLN A 918 -10.24 24.35 35.41
N GLY A 919 -11.52 24.08 35.66
CA GLY A 919 -12.39 25.07 36.30
C GLY A 919 -12.76 26.26 35.41
N ILE A 920 -12.65 26.13 34.08
CA ILE A 920 -12.99 27.21 33.15
C ILE A 920 -14.51 27.37 33.12
N LYS A 921 -14.99 28.50 33.66
CA LYS A 921 -16.42 28.81 33.72
C LYS A 921 -16.95 29.16 32.34
N VAL A 922 -17.98 28.45 31.89
CA VAL A 922 -18.64 28.63 30.59
C VAL A 922 -20.14 28.86 30.80
N GLU A 923 -20.66 29.94 30.22
CA GLU A 923 -22.08 30.33 30.26
C GLU A 923 -22.73 30.18 28.87
N GLY A 924 -22.59 28.99 28.27
CA GLY A 924 -23.15 28.67 26.95
C GLY A 924 -22.18 28.78 25.77
N GLU A 925 -21.10 29.55 25.93
CA GLU A 925 -20.08 29.79 24.91
C GLU A 925 -18.68 29.73 25.53
N LEU A 926 -17.75 29.04 24.84
CA LEU A 926 -16.32 29.11 25.09
C LEU A 926 -15.67 30.03 24.05
N THR A 927 -14.84 30.97 24.51
CA THR A 927 -13.94 31.75 23.67
C THR A 927 -12.48 31.39 23.97
N LEU A 928 -11.79 30.88 22.95
CA LEU A 928 -10.33 30.72 22.90
C LEU A 928 -9.73 31.91 22.12
N GLY A 929 -8.85 32.67 22.76
CA GLY A 929 -8.05 33.71 22.12
C GLY A 929 -6.61 33.25 21.94
N LEU A 930 -6.04 33.52 20.77
CA LEU A 930 -4.63 33.33 20.47
C LEU A 930 -4.08 34.64 19.89
N SER A 931 -3.02 35.15 20.49
CA SER A 931 -2.29 36.31 19.97
C SER A 931 -0.82 35.96 19.82
N SER A 932 -0.18 36.50 18.80
CA SER A 932 1.25 36.27 18.55
C SER A 932 2.04 37.51 18.96
N SER A 933 3.12 37.29 19.70
CA SER A 933 4.17 38.30 19.90
C SER A 933 5.31 38.15 18.88
N ARG A 934 5.48 36.95 18.29
CA ARG A 934 6.42 36.67 17.20
C ARG A 934 5.94 35.47 16.36
N GLY A 935 6.07 35.54 15.04
CA GLY A 935 5.58 34.49 14.13
C GLY A 935 4.06 34.44 14.01
N GLU A 936 3.51 33.37 13.45
CA GLU A 936 2.05 33.13 13.39
C GLU A 936 1.59 32.23 14.55
N THR A 937 0.37 32.43 15.05
CA THR A 937 -0.22 31.52 16.04
C THR A 937 -0.47 30.14 15.43
N MET A 938 -0.50 29.11 16.27
CA MET A 938 -0.77 27.73 15.84
C MET A 938 -1.45 26.92 16.94
N ILE A 939 -2.40 26.08 16.55
CA ILE A 939 -3.05 25.09 17.43
C ILE A 939 -3.48 23.87 16.62
N SER A 940 -3.32 22.67 17.19
CA SER A 940 -3.71 21.41 16.58
C SER A 940 -5.12 20.99 16.98
N GLY A 941 -5.45 21.08 18.27
CA GLY A 941 -6.76 20.66 18.75
C GLY A 941 -7.20 21.29 20.07
N LEU A 942 -8.49 21.21 20.34
CA LEU A 942 -9.17 21.70 21.54
C LEU A 942 -10.10 20.60 22.06
N GLU A 943 -9.89 20.14 23.29
CA GLU A 943 -10.79 19.20 23.98
C GLU A 943 -11.47 19.89 25.16
N LEU A 944 -12.78 19.69 25.27
CA LEU A 944 -13.61 20.20 26.35
C LEU A 944 -14.29 19.05 27.06
N ILE A 945 -14.18 19.03 28.38
CA ILE A 945 -14.83 18.05 29.25
C ILE A 945 -15.49 18.82 30.39
N ARG A 946 -16.82 18.79 30.49
CA ARG A 946 -17.54 19.39 31.61
C ARG A 946 -17.14 18.71 32.91
N ASP A 947 -16.78 19.50 33.91
CA ASP A 947 -16.41 18.99 35.22
C ASP A 947 -17.62 18.31 35.87
N LYS A 948 -17.37 17.20 36.58
CA LYS A 948 -18.42 16.57 37.38
C LYS A 948 -18.85 17.55 38.47
N PRO A 949 -20.15 17.64 38.81
CA PRO A 949 -20.58 18.40 39.97
C PRO A 949 -19.81 17.90 41.19
N SER A 950 -19.23 18.81 41.97
CA SER A 950 -18.72 18.47 43.30
C SER A 950 -19.92 17.91 44.08
N ASN A 951 -19.88 16.61 44.42
CA ASN A 951 -20.88 16.00 45.29
C ASN A 951 -20.82 16.59 46.70
#